data_AF-A0A4Y7L8R7-F1
#
_entry.id   AF-A0A4Y7L8R7-F1
#
_cell.length_a   1.000
_cell.length_b   1.000
_cell.length_c   1.000
_cell.angle_alpha   90.00
_cell.angle_beta   90.00
_cell.angle_gamma   90.00
#
_symmetry.space_group_name_H-M   'P 1'
#
loop_
_entity.id
_entity.type
_entity.pdbx_description
1 polymer ?
#
loop_
_entity_poly.entity_id
_entity_poly.type
_entity_poly.pdbx_seq_one_letter_code
_entity_poly.pdbx_strand_id
1 'polypeptide(L)'
;MKFYSLVSSSASLALYGSLFLQTLFSFTKLHILTSAIFVLILTKLLYKYLSRRNQVYLIDFACYQPPSYLRASVASNVEHIAQNETMDDKSREFASKLFLRSCVGSSSCFPSVLHYIVPEPTLQASREEVEDILFTLVEDLFRKTNIRNPKDIDILIVNCSLFCPTPSISSMIINKFQFRSNISGYNLSGMGCSAGLVSVSLAKDLLKVHKNSLALILSLESISNNSYLGKNRSMLLTNSLFRMGGAAVLLSNRHQDRKFAKYSLQHIIRTTMAYDDQSYQSVFQEPDEDGVIGVSLAREITSVAGKALTTNITRLGPLVLPYSEQLKFGLAYIWHKIWPPAKRNKKIYVPKFKKAFKHFCIHAGGRAVIDVVQKSLCLTKEDSEASRMTLFRYGNTSSSSVWYGLCYIEAKGRMKTGDSVWQIAFGSGFKCNSAVWKCISEINPTVGSAWSDRIHKYPVEVPEPHIMTPMNSSSTHYADTYISMPMHLLFVNLNFTTMMMFLKMMSMFIVELFYLLRTCTAEAVDENLVQTFFSFSKFHILIATMFVLILTKQFYNLSTSNKVYLIDFSCYQPPTWLRAPVCSNLEHYEQGKYFNKETMDFVTKLLLRSGIGSNTHFPRVMSSIPPEPCLEDSLQEVKDIVFTSVEDLFHKTNITNPKIIDILIVNCSMFSPTPSISSMIINKFQLRSNISSYTLSGMGCSAGLVSISLAKDLLKVHKNSLVLILSFEILTNSGYFGRKKSMLLSNTLFRMGGAAILLSNKRQDRKIAKYSLQHIIRTTMSYDDQSYRAVYLEPDEDGLVGVSLAKDITKVAVKALTTNITKLGPRVLPYSEQLRYGLTYARHKISPPAKTDGSIPVPNFKKAFEHFCIHAGGRAVINVVQKSLSLTDEDTEASRMTLYRYGNTSASSVWYELGYIEAKGRMKVGDRVWQIAFGSGFKCNSAVWKCTSKNDATVKNAWSDRIGRYPVEVPEVFDY
;
A
#
# COMPACT_ATOMS: atom_id res chain seq x y z
N MET A 1 5.57 98.10 -34.04
CA MET A 1 6.18 96.77 -34.27
C MET A 1 7.13 96.42 -33.12
N LYS A 2 6.67 95.65 -32.12
CA LYS A 2 7.49 94.90 -31.14
C LYS A 2 6.54 94.24 -30.12
N PHE A 3 5.99 93.08 -30.46
CA PHE A 3 5.27 92.19 -29.51
C PHE A 3 5.15 90.76 -30.08
N TYR A 4 6.23 90.22 -30.66
CA TYR A 4 6.23 88.88 -31.29
C TYR A 4 7.38 87.95 -30.87
N SER A 5 8.08 88.22 -29.75
CA SER A 5 9.21 87.38 -29.32
C SER A 5 9.07 86.72 -27.94
N LEU A 6 7.88 86.68 -27.33
CA LEU A 6 7.69 86.03 -26.02
C LEU A 6 6.80 84.77 -26.01
N VAL A 7 6.22 84.38 -27.15
CA VAL A 7 5.32 83.21 -27.24
C VAL A 7 6.03 81.93 -27.71
N SER A 8 7.27 82.01 -28.21
CA SER A 8 7.98 80.81 -28.69
C SER A 8 8.75 80.04 -27.61
N SER A 9 9.06 80.64 -26.45
CA SER A 9 9.82 79.94 -25.39
C SER A 9 8.94 79.06 -24.49
N SER A 10 7.70 79.47 -24.21
CA SER A 10 6.74 78.72 -23.39
C SER A 10 6.21 77.46 -24.08
N ALA A 11 5.97 77.52 -25.39
CA ALA A 11 5.56 76.36 -26.19
C ALA A 11 6.66 75.29 -26.27
N SER A 12 7.93 75.70 -26.38
CA SER A 12 9.05 74.77 -26.39
C SER A 12 9.27 74.09 -25.03
N LEU A 13 9.13 74.82 -23.92
CA LEU A 13 9.27 74.26 -22.57
C LEU A 13 8.13 73.28 -22.22
N ALA A 14 6.91 73.56 -22.67
CA ALA A 14 5.76 72.66 -22.51
C ALA A 14 5.90 71.39 -23.36
N LEU A 15 6.47 71.49 -24.58
CA LEU A 15 6.76 70.35 -25.44
C LEU A 15 7.87 69.46 -24.85
N TYR A 16 8.95 70.05 -24.33
CA TYR A 16 10.01 69.31 -23.64
C TYR A 16 9.52 68.67 -22.32
N GLY A 17 8.63 69.34 -21.59
CA GLY A 17 8.00 68.80 -20.38
C GLY A 17 7.07 67.62 -20.68
N SER A 18 6.26 67.69 -21.74
CA SER A 18 5.38 66.58 -22.15
C SER A 18 6.17 65.39 -22.71
N LEU A 19 7.24 65.65 -23.48
CA LEU A 19 8.14 64.61 -23.98
C LEU A 19 8.88 63.92 -22.82
N PHE A 20 9.38 64.70 -21.84
CA PHE A 20 10.04 64.20 -20.64
C PHE A 20 9.10 63.34 -19.78
N LEU A 21 7.86 63.79 -19.57
CA LEU A 21 6.81 63.04 -18.88
C LEU A 21 6.39 61.77 -19.65
N GLN A 22 6.27 61.81 -20.98
CA GLN A 22 6.02 60.62 -21.80
C GLN A 22 7.17 59.61 -21.76
N THR A 23 8.42 60.08 -21.74
CA THR A 23 9.57 59.20 -21.53
C THR A 23 9.58 58.60 -20.13
N LEU A 24 9.27 59.37 -19.08
CA LEU A 24 9.14 58.86 -17.71
C LEU A 24 7.99 57.85 -17.56
N PHE A 25 6.84 58.08 -18.21
CA PHE A 25 5.71 57.15 -18.28
C PHE A 25 6.04 55.88 -19.06
N SER A 26 6.84 55.97 -20.13
CA SER A 26 7.33 54.79 -20.86
C SER A 26 8.34 53.98 -20.05
N PHE A 27 9.24 54.65 -19.33
CA PHE A 27 10.20 54.00 -18.43
C PHE A 27 9.50 53.26 -17.28
N THR A 28 8.51 53.89 -16.65
CA THR A 28 7.71 53.26 -15.57
C THR A 28 6.86 52.08 -16.07
N LYS A 29 6.22 52.18 -17.24
CA LYS A 29 5.53 51.04 -17.88
C LYS A 29 6.48 49.88 -18.19
N LEU A 30 7.69 50.17 -18.66
CA LEU A 30 8.72 49.16 -18.92
C LEU A 30 9.21 48.50 -17.62
N HIS A 31 9.36 49.25 -16.53
CA HIS A 31 9.70 48.72 -15.21
C HIS A 31 8.61 47.82 -14.60
N ILE A 32 7.33 48.13 -14.83
CA ILE A 32 6.20 47.29 -14.38
C ILE A 32 6.15 45.99 -15.19
N LEU A 33 6.29 46.07 -16.51
CA LEU A 33 6.29 44.89 -17.37
C LEU A 33 7.48 43.97 -17.06
N THR A 34 8.68 44.54 -16.88
CA THR A 34 9.90 43.78 -16.56
C THR A 34 9.85 43.18 -15.15
N SER A 35 9.32 43.88 -14.15
CA SER A 35 9.14 43.34 -12.79
C SER A 35 8.06 42.25 -12.73
N ALA A 36 6.95 42.39 -13.46
CA ALA A 36 5.94 41.35 -13.57
C ALA A 36 6.48 40.10 -14.28
N ILE A 37 7.24 40.26 -15.37
CA ILE A 37 7.94 39.16 -16.05
C ILE A 37 8.97 38.53 -15.11
N PHE A 38 9.72 39.32 -14.34
CA PHE A 38 10.70 38.82 -13.37
C PHE A 38 10.03 38.01 -12.25
N VAL A 39 8.91 38.47 -11.69
CA VAL A 39 8.13 37.72 -10.70
C VAL A 39 7.56 36.44 -11.31
N LEU A 40 7.07 36.45 -12.55
CA LEU A 40 6.61 35.26 -13.26
C LEU A 40 7.75 34.26 -13.51
N ILE A 41 8.94 34.74 -13.89
CA ILE A 41 10.13 33.90 -14.05
C ILE A 41 10.57 33.34 -12.70
N LEU A 42 10.65 34.16 -11.65
CA LEU A 42 11.06 33.74 -10.32
C LEU A 42 10.07 32.74 -9.72
N THR A 43 8.77 32.98 -9.82
CA THR A 43 7.73 32.03 -9.38
C THR A 43 7.77 30.74 -10.19
N LYS A 44 8.01 30.80 -11.51
CA LYS A 44 8.20 29.61 -12.36
C LYS A 44 9.47 28.84 -12.00
N LEU A 45 10.57 29.54 -11.70
CA LEU A 45 11.83 28.95 -11.25
C LEU A 45 11.68 28.32 -9.86
N LEU A 46 11.01 29.00 -8.92
CA LEU A 46 10.71 28.51 -7.58
C LEU A 46 9.78 27.29 -7.64
N TYR A 47 8.73 27.37 -8.45
CA TYR A 47 7.82 26.25 -8.73
C TYR A 47 8.58 25.06 -9.33
N LYS A 48 9.45 25.30 -10.32
CA LYS A 48 10.29 24.27 -10.94
C LYS A 48 11.26 23.65 -9.94
N TYR A 49 11.88 24.46 -9.07
CA TYR A 49 12.79 24.01 -8.02
C TYR A 49 12.07 23.17 -6.96
N LEU A 50 10.91 23.62 -6.49
CA LEU A 50 10.09 22.90 -5.52
C LEU A 50 9.48 21.62 -6.11
N SER A 51 9.03 21.65 -7.36
CA SER A 51 8.46 20.49 -8.07
C SER A 51 9.52 19.43 -8.37
N ARG A 52 10.77 19.85 -8.63
CA ARG A 52 11.91 18.95 -8.85
C ARG A 52 12.25 18.09 -7.63
N ARG A 53 11.94 18.54 -6.41
CA ARG A 53 12.24 17.78 -5.18
C ARG A 53 11.38 16.54 -4.98
N ASN A 54 10.29 16.39 -5.73
CA ASN A 54 9.30 15.32 -5.53
C ASN A 54 9.22 14.33 -6.70
N GLN A 55 10.19 14.35 -7.62
CA GLN A 55 10.19 13.45 -8.77
C GLN A 55 10.72 12.07 -8.36
N VAL A 56 10.05 11.02 -8.86
CA VAL A 56 10.46 9.63 -8.66
C VAL A 56 10.99 9.11 -9.99
N TYR A 57 12.20 8.57 -9.94
CA TYR A 57 12.91 8.02 -11.08
C TYR A 57 12.90 6.50 -11.00
N LEU A 58 12.69 5.85 -12.14
CA LEU A 58 12.95 4.43 -12.34
C LEU A 58 14.38 4.30 -12.86
N ILE A 59 15.25 3.74 -12.02
CA ILE A 59 16.66 3.54 -12.36
C ILE A 59 16.75 2.42 -13.38
N ASP A 60 16.34 1.22 -12.97
CA ASP A 60 16.21 0.08 -13.86
C ASP A 60 15.19 -0.93 -13.27
N PHE A 61 14.86 -1.93 -14.06
CA PHE A 61 14.07 -3.08 -13.65
C PHE A 61 14.59 -4.37 -14.31
N ALA A 62 14.30 -5.50 -13.69
CA ALA A 62 14.61 -6.83 -14.20
C ALA A 62 13.32 -7.67 -14.21
N CYS A 63 13.16 -8.51 -15.23
CA CYS A 63 12.12 -9.53 -15.29
C CYS A 63 12.79 -10.90 -15.25
N TYR A 64 12.18 -11.85 -14.55
CA TYR A 64 12.75 -13.17 -14.37
C TYR A 64 12.66 -13.95 -15.69
N GLN A 65 13.76 -14.58 -16.08
CA GLN A 65 13.82 -15.47 -17.22
C GLN A 65 13.96 -16.89 -16.69
N PRO A 66 12.89 -17.70 -16.72
CA PRO A 66 12.97 -19.07 -16.25
C PRO A 66 13.97 -19.89 -17.09
N PRO A 67 14.69 -20.84 -16.47
CA PRO A 67 15.59 -21.73 -17.19
C PRO A 67 14.80 -22.67 -18.13
N SER A 68 15.46 -23.12 -19.20
CA SER A 68 14.79 -23.85 -20.29
C SER A 68 14.21 -25.21 -19.89
N TYR A 69 14.70 -25.83 -18.80
CA TYR A 69 14.17 -27.11 -18.30
C TYR A 69 12.81 -26.98 -17.61
N LEU A 70 12.41 -25.77 -17.20
CA LEU A 70 11.08 -25.48 -16.62
C LEU A 70 10.01 -25.18 -17.67
N ARG A 71 10.38 -25.25 -18.95
CA ARG A 71 9.50 -24.97 -20.08
C ARG A 71 8.41 -26.03 -20.17
N ALA A 72 7.17 -25.58 -20.18
CA ALA A 72 5.99 -26.43 -20.36
C ALA A 72 5.39 -26.17 -21.75
N SER A 73 5.64 -27.10 -22.68
CA SER A 73 5.13 -26.98 -24.05
C SER A 73 3.62 -27.20 -24.11
N VAL A 74 2.95 -26.67 -25.14
CA VAL A 74 1.50 -26.90 -25.33
C VAL A 74 1.19 -28.39 -25.40
N ALA A 75 1.99 -29.17 -26.13
CA ALA A 75 1.79 -30.62 -26.26
C ALA A 75 1.94 -31.36 -24.92
N SER A 76 3.03 -31.10 -24.18
CA SER A 76 3.24 -31.71 -22.85
C SER A 76 2.13 -31.37 -21.87
N ASN A 77 1.58 -30.15 -21.91
CA ASN A 77 0.43 -29.79 -21.07
C ASN A 77 -0.83 -30.56 -21.43
N VAL A 78 -1.14 -30.67 -22.72
CA VAL A 78 -2.31 -31.44 -23.18
C VAL A 78 -2.15 -32.91 -22.79
N GLU A 79 -0.94 -33.47 -22.89
CA GLU A 79 -0.63 -34.82 -22.44
C GLU A 79 -0.78 -34.98 -20.91
N HIS A 80 -0.25 -34.06 -20.11
CA HIS A 80 -0.42 -34.08 -18.64
C HIS A 80 -1.89 -34.00 -18.25
N ILE A 81 -2.70 -33.16 -18.90
CA ILE A 81 -4.14 -33.06 -18.68
C ILE A 81 -4.82 -34.39 -19.06
N ALA A 82 -4.43 -35.00 -20.18
CA ALA A 82 -4.97 -36.27 -20.62
C ALA A 82 -4.64 -37.42 -19.66
N GLN A 83 -3.45 -37.42 -19.06
CA GLN A 83 -3.00 -38.44 -18.10
C GLN A 83 -3.46 -38.15 -16.65
N ASN A 84 -4.04 -36.98 -16.38
CA ASN A 84 -4.51 -36.66 -15.03
C ASN A 84 -5.79 -37.42 -14.68
N GLU A 85 -5.66 -38.46 -13.86
CA GLU A 85 -6.77 -39.32 -13.43
C GLU A 85 -7.73 -38.64 -12.46
N THR A 86 -7.37 -37.50 -11.85
CA THR A 86 -8.28 -36.76 -10.95
C THR A 86 -9.42 -36.06 -11.70
N MET A 87 -9.30 -35.92 -13.03
CA MET A 87 -10.26 -35.22 -13.88
C MET A 87 -11.09 -36.23 -14.69
N ASP A 88 -12.41 -36.01 -14.76
CA ASP A 88 -13.26 -36.77 -15.68
C ASP A 88 -12.98 -36.43 -17.15
N ASP A 89 -13.42 -37.29 -18.08
CA ASP A 89 -13.20 -37.12 -19.52
C ASP A 89 -13.65 -35.76 -20.06
N LYS A 90 -14.80 -35.28 -19.58
CA LYS A 90 -15.36 -33.99 -20.01
C LYS A 90 -14.49 -32.83 -19.54
N SER A 91 -13.93 -32.94 -18.35
CA SER A 91 -13.05 -31.94 -17.73
C SER A 91 -11.68 -31.95 -18.40
N ARG A 92 -11.12 -33.12 -18.71
CA ARG A 92 -9.88 -33.27 -19.50
C ARG A 92 -10.01 -32.67 -20.89
N GLU A 93 -11.11 -32.96 -21.58
CA GLU A 93 -11.40 -32.41 -22.91
C GLU A 93 -11.56 -30.88 -22.85
N PHE A 94 -12.31 -30.38 -21.86
CA PHE A 94 -12.51 -28.95 -21.65
C PHE A 94 -11.19 -28.24 -21.34
N ALA A 95 -10.40 -28.74 -20.39
CA ALA A 95 -9.11 -28.16 -20.01
C ALA A 95 -8.12 -28.14 -21.18
N SER A 96 -8.06 -29.22 -21.97
CA SER A 96 -7.21 -29.29 -23.17
C SER A 96 -7.63 -28.24 -24.21
N LYS A 97 -8.93 -28.13 -24.52
CA LYS A 97 -9.46 -27.10 -25.43
C LYS A 97 -9.20 -25.70 -24.90
N LEU A 98 -9.32 -25.49 -23.60
CA LEU A 98 -9.09 -24.20 -22.96
C LEU A 98 -7.63 -23.78 -23.05
N PHE A 99 -6.71 -24.70 -22.79
CA PHE A 99 -5.28 -24.46 -22.90
C PHE A 99 -4.89 -24.08 -24.33
N LEU A 100 -5.37 -24.83 -25.33
CA LEU A 100 -5.14 -24.53 -26.76
C LEU A 100 -5.67 -23.14 -27.18
N ARG A 101 -6.74 -22.67 -26.53
CA ARG A 101 -7.35 -21.34 -26.79
C ARG A 101 -6.80 -20.21 -25.92
N SER A 102 -6.00 -20.53 -24.90
CA SER A 102 -5.46 -19.57 -23.93
C SER A 102 -4.53 -18.52 -24.57
N CYS A 103 -4.00 -18.82 -25.76
CA CYS A 103 -2.95 -18.06 -26.45
C CYS A 103 -1.62 -18.00 -25.67
N VAL A 104 -1.41 -18.91 -24.71
CA VAL A 104 -0.12 -19.16 -24.08
C VAL A 104 0.66 -20.15 -24.95
N GLY A 105 1.86 -19.77 -25.35
CA GLY A 105 2.71 -20.54 -26.25
C GLY A 105 3.62 -21.54 -25.53
N SER A 106 4.26 -22.41 -26.32
CA SER A 106 5.11 -23.51 -25.83
C SER A 106 6.41 -23.11 -25.14
N SER A 107 6.69 -21.81 -25.00
CA SER A 107 7.88 -21.28 -24.29
C SER A 107 7.58 -20.85 -22.85
N SER A 108 6.31 -20.90 -22.43
CA SER A 108 5.94 -20.59 -21.05
C SER A 108 6.48 -21.64 -20.07
N CYS A 109 6.65 -21.26 -18.80
CA CYS A 109 7.30 -22.10 -17.80
C CYS A 109 6.43 -22.28 -16.55
N PHE A 110 6.58 -23.45 -15.92
CA PHE A 110 5.98 -23.78 -14.63
C PHE A 110 7.08 -24.07 -13.60
N PRO A 111 6.83 -23.82 -12.30
CA PRO A 111 7.73 -24.29 -11.25
C PRO A 111 7.83 -25.81 -11.28
N SER A 112 8.94 -26.36 -10.77
CA SER A 112 9.26 -27.78 -10.87
C SER A 112 8.13 -28.71 -10.43
N VAL A 113 7.41 -28.33 -9.37
CA VAL A 113 6.32 -29.13 -8.78
C VAL A 113 5.11 -29.33 -9.71
N LEU A 114 4.89 -28.44 -10.68
CA LEU A 114 3.76 -28.54 -11.61
C LEU A 114 4.09 -29.34 -12.87
N HIS A 115 5.31 -29.88 -12.98
CA HIS A 115 5.68 -30.82 -14.05
C HIS A 115 5.38 -32.28 -13.68
N TYR A 116 4.96 -32.59 -12.45
CA TYR A 116 4.52 -33.92 -12.05
C TYR A 116 3.09 -34.19 -12.51
N ILE A 117 2.79 -35.46 -12.85
CA ILE A 117 1.45 -35.92 -13.23
C ILE A 117 0.72 -36.30 -11.95
N VAL A 118 -0.32 -35.51 -11.67
CA VAL A 118 -0.78 -35.07 -10.35
C VAL A 118 0.31 -34.26 -9.61
N PRO A 119 0.22 -32.91 -9.61
CA PRO A 119 1.12 -32.08 -8.84
C PRO A 119 1.02 -32.34 -7.34
N GLU A 120 2.16 -32.35 -6.64
CA GLU A 120 2.23 -32.45 -5.17
C GLU A 120 2.60 -31.09 -4.55
N PRO A 121 1.63 -30.18 -4.38
CA PRO A 121 1.92 -28.85 -3.85
C PRO A 121 2.39 -28.92 -2.39
N THR A 122 3.53 -28.30 -2.10
CA THR A 122 4.03 -28.17 -0.73
C THR A 122 4.39 -26.72 -0.38
N LEU A 123 4.38 -26.43 0.92
CA LEU A 123 4.87 -25.14 1.43
C LEU A 123 6.33 -24.89 1.01
N GLN A 124 7.15 -25.96 0.99
CA GLN A 124 8.56 -25.90 0.65
C GLN A 124 8.75 -25.58 -0.85
N ALA A 125 8.00 -26.22 -1.75
CA ALA A 125 8.04 -25.92 -3.18
C ALA A 125 7.69 -24.44 -3.47
N SER A 126 6.74 -23.87 -2.74
CA SER A 126 6.40 -22.44 -2.86
C SER A 126 7.53 -21.52 -2.37
N ARG A 127 8.26 -21.92 -1.33
CA ARG A 127 9.45 -21.18 -0.86
C ARG A 127 10.55 -21.23 -1.91
N GLU A 128 10.85 -22.41 -2.44
CA GLU A 128 11.88 -22.62 -3.48
C GLU A 128 11.56 -21.80 -4.73
N GLU A 129 10.32 -21.81 -5.22
CA GLU A 129 9.88 -20.97 -6.33
C GLU A 129 10.13 -19.48 -6.06
N VAL A 130 9.81 -19.00 -4.86
CA VAL A 130 10.04 -17.60 -4.47
C VAL A 130 11.52 -17.26 -4.41
N GLU A 131 12.34 -18.15 -3.85
CA GLU A 131 13.79 -17.98 -3.74
C GLU A 131 14.44 -17.94 -5.12
N ASP A 132 14.14 -18.90 -5.99
CA ASP A 132 14.64 -18.97 -7.36
C ASP A 132 14.33 -17.69 -8.13
N ILE A 133 13.08 -17.23 -8.07
CA ILE A 133 12.64 -16.04 -8.80
C ILE A 133 13.25 -14.77 -8.21
N LEU A 134 13.08 -14.54 -6.90
CA LEU A 134 13.42 -13.25 -6.30
C LEU A 134 14.92 -13.07 -6.07
N PHE A 135 15.65 -14.12 -5.71
CA PHE A 135 17.09 -13.98 -5.49
C PHE A 135 17.79 -13.66 -6.81
N THR A 136 17.47 -14.40 -7.87
CA THR A 136 17.96 -14.13 -9.24
C THR A 136 17.64 -12.69 -9.67
N LEU A 137 16.40 -12.24 -9.46
CA LEU A 137 15.98 -10.89 -9.83
C LEU A 137 16.74 -9.78 -9.09
N VAL A 138 16.99 -9.95 -7.78
CA VAL A 138 17.73 -8.97 -6.99
C VAL A 138 19.19 -8.91 -7.42
N GLU A 139 19.81 -10.07 -7.63
CA GLU A 139 21.19 -10.17 -8.12
C GLU A 139 21.34 -9.53 -9.50
N ASP A 140 20.43 -9.84 -10.43
CA ASP A 140 20.40 -9.25 -11.76
C ASP A 140 20.23 -7.74 -11.73
N LEU A 141 19.31 -7.23 -10.90
CA LEU A 141 19.08 -5.80 -10.80
C LEU A 141 20.27 -5.08 -10.18
N PHE A 142 20.88 -5.63 -9.12
CA PHE A 142 22.05 -5.04 -8.47
C PHE A 142 23.25 -5.01 -9.41
N ARG A 143 23.46 -6.08 -10.18
CA ARG A 143 24.47 -6.15 -11.24
C ARG A 143 24.22 -5.09 -12.32
N LYS A 144 22.99 -4.95 -12.82
CA LYS A 144 22.62 -3.95 -13.84
C LYS A 144 22.79 -2.51 -13.36
N THR A 145 22.49 -2.25 -12.09
CA THR A 145 22.48 -0.90 -11.51
C THR A 145 23.78 -0.53 -10.79
N ASN A 146 24.77 -1.43 -10.77
CA ASN A 146 26.03 -1.28 -10.05
C ASN A 146 25.88 -1.00 -8.54
N ILE A 147 24.81 -1.51 -7.91
CA ILE A 147 24.66 -1.45 -6.46
C ILE A 147 25.61 -2.49 -5.84
N ARG A 148 26.71 -2.02 -5.23
CA ARG A 148 27.70 -2.87 -4.58
C ARG A 148 27.33 -3.23 -3.14
N ASN A 149 26.62 -2.35 -2.44
CA ASN A 149 26.25 -2.54 -1.05
C ASN A 149 24.72 -2.66 -0.92
N PRO A 150 24.20 -3.87 -0.63
CA PRO A 150 22.78 -4.10 -0.35
C PRO A 150 22.18 -3.18 0.73
N LYS A 151 23.01 -2.69 1.67
CA LYS A 151 22.58 -1.77 2.74
C LYS A 151 22.19 -0.37 2.23
N ASP A 152 22.45 -0.06 0.96
CA ASP A 152 22.04 1.21 0.34
C ASP A 152 20.54 1.25 0.04
N ILE A 153 19.84 0.11 0.05
CA ILE A 153 18.39 0.03 -0.12
C ILE A 153 17.67 0.51 1.15
N ASP A 154 16.82 1.51 0.99
CA ASP A 154 16.11 2.15 2.11
C ASP A 154 14.71 1.58 2.34
N ILE A 155 14.03 1.20 1.26
CA ILE A 155 12.63 0.73 1.25
C ILE A 155 12.58 -0.59 0.45
N LEU A 156 11.93 -1.61 1.01
CA LEU A 156 11.67 -2.88 0.35
C LEU A 156 10.17 -3.14 0.33
N ILE A 157 9.59 -3.32 -0.86
CA ILE A 157 8.18 -3.67 -1.04
C ILE A 157 8.12 -4.98 -1.82
N VAL A 158 7.64 -6.04 -1.19
CA VAL A 158 7.38 -7.32 -1.85
C VAL A 158 5.88 -7.46 -2.03
N ASN A 159 5.43 -7.99 -3.17
CA ASN A 159 4.03 -8.37 -3.38
C ASN A 159 3.90 -9.79 -3.94
N CYS A 160 3.05 -10.58 -3.28
CA CYS A 160 2.61 -11.92 -3.66
C CYS A 160 1.21 -12.11 -3.02
N SER A 161 0.21 -12.57 -3.77
CA SER A 161 -1.18 -12.52 -3.32
C SER A 161 -1.56 -13.70 -2.45
N LEU A 162 -1.19 -14.92 -2.87
CA LEU A 162 -1.68 -16.17 -2.27
C LEU A 162 -0.66 -16.87 -1.38
N PHE A 163 0.63 -16.54 -1.49
CA PHE A 163 1.67 -17.11 -0.64
C PHE A 163 2.14 -16.12 0.44
N CYS A 164 1.79 -16.41 1.70
CA CYS A 164 2.10 -15.57 2.86
C CYS A 164 2.87 -16.37 3.93
N PRO A 165 4.17 -16.67 3.72
CA PRO A 165 4.95 -17.43 4.69
C PRO A 165 5.24 -16.62 5.95
N THR A 166 5.58 -17.35 7.02
CA THR A 166 6.16 -16.79 8.24
C THR A 166 7.58 -17.35 8.42
N PRO A 167 8.62 -16.50 8.53
CA PRO A 167 8.63 -15.05 8.31
C PRO A 167 8.23 -14.63 6.88
N SER A 168 7.84 -13.36 6.70
CA SER A 168 7.47 -12.82 5.38
C SER A 168 8.55 -13.00 4.30
N ILE A 169 8.14 -12.96 3.03
CA ILE A 169 9.06 -12.92 1.88
C ILE A 169 10.01 -11.72 1.98
N SER A 170 9.53 -10.55 2.45
CA SER A 170 10.42 -9.41 2.71
C SER A 170 11.52 -9.71 3.75
N SER A 171 11.24 -10.57 4.74
CA SER A 171 12.24 -11.02 5.72
C SER A 171 13.25 -11.99 5.11
N MET A 172 12.79 -12.87 4.20
CA MET A 172 13.65 -13.78 3.43
C MET A 172 14.66 -13.00 2.57
N ILE A 173 14.23 -11.93 1.90
CA ILE A 173 15.12 -11.06 1.12
C ILE A 173 16.13 -10.31 2.01
N ILE A 174 15.68 -9.80 3.17
CA ILE A 174 16.58 -9.13 4.13
C ILE A 174 17.63 -10.11 4.66
N ASN A 175 17.25 -11.36 4.93
CA ASN A 175 18.15 -12.42 5.37
C ASN A 175 19.19 -12.76 4.29
N LYS A 176 18.75 -13.07 3.06
CA LYS A 176 19.63 -13.43 1.95
C LYS A 176 20.64 -12.34 1.60
N PHE A 177 20.19 -11.08 1.48
CA PHE A 177 21.01 -9.97 0.99
C PHE A 177 21.57 -9.07 2.08
N GLN A 178 21.38 -9.41 3.36
CA GLN A 178 21.97 -8.72 4.49
C GLN A 178 21.66 -7.21 4.52
N PHE A 179 20.40 -6.87 4.25
CA PHE A 179 19.92 -5.49 4.30
C PHE A 179 20.00 -4.90 5.73
N ARG A 180 20.05 -3.58 5.83
CA ARG A 180 20.21 -2.87 7.12
C ARG A 180 19.02 -3.04 8.06
N SER A 181 19.29 -2.98 9.37
CA SER A 181 18.30 -3.21 10.45
C SER A 181 17.16 -2.18 10.55
N ASN A 182 17.29 -1.00 9.93
CA ASN A 182 16.27 0.05 9.87
C ASN A 182 15.60 0.15 8.50
N ILE A 183 15.68 -0.88 7.65
CA ILE A 183 14.98 -0.89 6.37
C ILE A 183 13.47 -0.83 6.55
N SER A 184 12.79 -0.05 5.70
CA SER A 184 11.34 -0.01 5.63
C SER A 184 10.81 -1.14 4.73
N GLY A 185 10.66 -2.33 5.32
CA GLY A 185 10.13 -3.52 4.63
C GLY A 185 8.60 -3.63 4.68
N TYR A 186 7.96 -3.98 3.57
CA TYR A 186 6.52 -4.24 3.45
C TYR A 186 6.27 -5.48 2.60
N ASN A 187 5.32 -6.32 3.01
CA ASN A 187 4.84 -7.46 2.24
C ASN A 187 3.35 -7.25 1.95
N LEU A 188 3.01 -7.13 0.67
CA LEU A 188 1.69 -6.79 0.16
C LEU A 188 1.00 -8.06 -0.36
N SER A 189 -0.23 -8.34 0.07
CA SER A 189 -0.97 -9.55 -0.35
C SER A 189 -2.42 -9.26 -0.76
N GLY A 190 -3.11 -10.25 -1.34
CA GLY A 190 -4.53 -10.21 -1.74
C GLY A 190 -4.90 -9.23 -2.87
N MET A 191 -3.96 -8.42 -3.37
CA MET A 191 -4.22 -7.39 -4.37
C MET A 191 -4.20 -7.91 -5.83
N GLY A 192 -3.86 -9.19 -6.01
CA GLY A 192 -3.87 -9.90 -7.28
C GLY A 192 -2.92 -9.29 -8.31
N CYS A 193 -3.25 -9.53 -9.58
CA CYS A 193 -2.48 -9.07 -10.74
C CYS A 193 -2.24 -7.54 -10.82
N SER A 194 -2.98 -6.73 -10.05
CA SER A 194 -2.82 -5.28 -10.03
C SER A 194 -1.75 -4.79 -9.04
N ALA A 195 -1.22 -5.69 -8.20
CA ALA A 195 -0.36 -5.37 -7.08
C ALA A 195 0.97 -4.71 -7.49
N GLY A 196 1.51 -5.02 -8.67
CA GLY A 196 2.75 -4.40 -9.16
C GLY A 196 2.64 -2.88 -9.25
N LEU A 197 1.53 -2.36 -9.78
CA LEU A 197 1.29 -0.91 -9.82
C LEU A 197 0.87 -0.34 -8.45
N VAL A 198 0.24 -1.14 -7.58
CA VAL A 198 0.00 -0.71 -6.19
C VAL A 198 1.32 -0.50 -5.45
N SER A 199 2.30 -1.38 -5.65
CA SER A 199 3.64 -1.28 -5.08
C SER A 199 4.38 -0.03 -5.57
N VAL A 200 4.28 0.31 -6.86
CA VAL A 200 4.82 1.57 -7.40
C VAL A 200 4.15 2.78 -6.75
N SER A 201 2.84 2.72 -6.55
CA SER A 201 2.10 3.80 -5.87
C SER A 201 2.57 3.98 -4.44
N LEU A 202 2.76 2.89 -3.70
CA LEU A 202 3.26 2.92 -2.33
C LEU A 202 4.69 3.46 -2.29
N ALA A 203 5.58 2.96 -3.15
CA ALA A 203 6.96 3.44 -3.24
C ALA A 203 7.04 4.94 -3.54
N LYS A 204 6.20 5.43 -4.45
CA LYS A 204 6.10 6.87 -4.75
C LYS A 204 5.77 7.68 -3.50
N ASP A 205 4.79 7.25 -2.71
CA ASP A 205 4.40 7.98 -1.51
C ASP A 205 5.49 7.90 -0.42
N LEU A 206 6.12 6.75 -0.24
CA LEU A 206 7.24 6.61 0.70
C LEU A 206 8.46 7.44 0.28
N LEU A 207 8.82 7.47 -1.00
CA LEU A 207 9.91 8.30 -1.53
C LEU A 207 9.62 9.81 -1.45
N LYS A 208 8.36 10.25 -1.33
CA LYS A 208 8.07 11.66 -1.04
C LYS A 208 8.37 12.03 0.41
N VAL A 209 8.33 11.05 1.31
CA VAL A 209 8.58 11.26 2.75
C VAL A 209 10.05 11.06 3.09
N HIS A 210 10.63 9.97 2.60
CA HIS A 210 12.01 9.57 2.86
C HIS A 210 12.92 10.17 1.79
N LYS A 211 13.64 11.23 2.14
CA LYS A 211 14.52 11.96 1.21
C LYS A 211 15.80 11.18 0.93
N ASN A 212 16.30 11.29 -0.30
CA ASN A 212 17.56 10.70 -0.74
C ASN A 212 17.59 9.16 -0.53
N SER A 213 16.52 8.49 -0.94
CA SER A 213 16.27 7.08 -0.70
C SER A 213 16.12 6.27 -1.98
N LEU A 214 16.47 4.99 -1.89
CA LEU A 214 16.22 3.95 -2.88
C LEU A 214 15.10 3.02 -2.41
N ALA A 215 14.18 2.70 -3.31
CA ALA A 215 13.11 1.75 -3.08
C ALA A 215 13.23 0.58 -4.06
N LEU A 216 13.33 -0.63 -3.50
CA LEU A 216 13.30 -1.89 -4.23
C LEU A 216 11.90 -2.49 -4.15
N ILE A 217 11.27 -2.71 -5.31
CA ILE A 217 9.99 -3.41 -5.42
C ILE A 217 10.24 -4.78 -6.03
N LEU A 218 9.71 -5.82 -5.40
CA LEU A 218 9.71 -7.19 -5.90
C LEU A 218 8.27 -7.65 -6.09
N SER A 219 7.95 -8.15 -7.28
CA SER A 219 6.60 -8.58 -7.66
C SER A 219 6.66 -9.98 -8.24
N LEU A 220 5.92 -10.91 -7.66
CA LEU A 220 5.75 -12.27 -8.17
C LEU A 220 4.35 -12.79 -7.80
N GLU A 221 4.02 -13.99 -8.27
CA GLU A 221 2.99 -14.83 -7.68
C GLU A 221 3.53 -16.26 -7.63
N SER A 222 3.53 -16.88 -6.44
CA SER A 222 3.87 -18.29 -6.32
C SER A 222 2.65 -19.12 -6.72
N ILE A 223 2.82 -19.95 -7.74
CA ILE A 223 1.75 -20.81 -8.26
C ILE A 223 1.91 -22.27 -7.84
N SER A 224 3.05 -22.63 -7.23
CA SER A 224 3.36 -23.99 -6.77
C SER A 224 2.27 -24.63 -5.90
N ASN A 225 1.64 -23.87 -5.01
CA ASN A 225 0.61 -24.37 -4.08
C ASN A 225 -0.83 -24.00 -4.46
N ASN A 226 -1.04 -23.40 -5.65
CA ASN A 226 -2.33 -22.80 -6.03
C ASN A 226 -2.94 -23.41 -7.31
N SER A 227 -2.45 -24.58 -7.74
CA SER A 227 -3.03 -25.31 -8.87
C SER A 227 -4.37 -25.92 -8.47
N TYR A 228 -5.39 -25.68 -9.28
CA TYR A 228 -6.72 -26.24 -9.05
C TYR A 228 -6.79 -27.68 -9.58
N LEU A 229 -7.12 -28.63 -8.71
CA LEU A 229 -7.16 -30.07 -9.04
C LEU A 229 -8.57 -30.62 -9.27
N GLY A 230 -9.60 -29.78 -9.11
CA GLY A 230 -11.00 -30.18 -9.28
C GLY A 230 -11.50 -30.08 -10.73
N LYS A 231 -12.82 -30.17 -10.89
CA LYS A 231 -13.51 -30.33 -12.20
C LYS A 231 -14.27 -29.08 -12.66
N ASN A 232 -14.39 -28.06 -11.81
CA ASN A 232 -15.15 -26.86 -12.11
C ASN A 232 -14.51 -26.06 -13.25
N ARG A 233 -15.30 -25.83 -14.31
CA ARG A 233 -14.88 -25.14 -15.53
C ARG A 233 -14.43 -23.70 -15.30
N SER A 234 -15.05 -22.96 -14.37
CA SER A 234 -14.67 -21.55 -14.12
C SER A 234 -13.30 -21.44 -13.45
N MET A 235 -12.90 -22.47 -12.69
CA MET A 235 -11.64 -22.52 -11.95
C MET A 235 -10.49 -23.05 -12.81
N LEU A 236 -10.75 -24.01 -13.71
CA LEU A 236 -9.74 -24.59 -14.64
C LEU A 236 -9.08 -23.56 -15.58
N LEU A 237 -9.72 -22.41 -15.82
CA LEU A 237 -9.16 -21.32 -16.62
C LEU A 237 -7.86 -20.77 -16.01
N THR A 238 -7.73 -20.79 -14.69
CA THR A 238 -6.54 -20.28 -14.01
C THR A 238 -5.31 -21.14 -14.31
N ASN A 239 -5.42 -22.47 -14.29
CA ASN A 239 -4.36 -23.40 -14.67
C ASN A 239 -3.83 -23.17 -16.09
N SER A 240 -4.72 -22.78 -17.02
CA SER A 240 -4.34 -22.52 -18.41
C SER A 240 -3.53 -21.23 -18.60
N LEU A 241 -3.74 -20.22 -17.74
CA LEU A 241 -3.21 -18.87 -17.91
C LEU A 241 -1.95 -18.60 -17.08
N PHE A 242 -1.95 -18.97 -15.80
CA PHE A 242 -0.91 -18.55 -14.86
C PHE A 242 0.39 -19.33 -15.06
N ARG A 243 1.51 -18.61 -14.98
CA ARG A 243 2.85 -19.13 -15.22
C ARG A 243 3.85 -18.49 -14.27
N MET A 244 4.97 -19.17 -14.05
CA MET A 244 6.03 -18.65 -13.19
C MET A 244 6.63 -17.37 -13.78
N GLY A 245 6.91 -16.39 -12.93
CA GLY A 245 7.55 -15.15 -13.34
C GLY A 245 7.61 -14.12 -12.22
N GLY A 246 8.41 -13.08 -12.46
CA GLY A 246 8.57 -12.02 -11.48
C GLY A 246 9.26 -10.80 -12.06
N ALA A 247 9.17 -9.68 -11.35
CA ALA A 247 9.86 -8.45 -11.69
C ALA A 247 10.45 -7.77 -10.45
N ALA A 248 11.68 -7.26 -10.58
CA ALA A 248 12.32 -6.39 -9.62
C ALA A 248 12.48 -4.99 -10.21
N VAL A 249 12.15 -3.96 -9.43
CA VAL A 249 12.08 -2.56 -9.90
C VAL A 249 12.81 -1.67 -8.90
N LEU A 250 13.78 -0.89 -9.36
CA LEU A 250 14.53 0.04 -8.53
C LEU A 250 14.09 1.48 -8.79
N LEU A 251 13.50 2.10 -7.76
CA LEU A 251 13.09 3.50 -7.79
C LEU A 251 13.99 4.36 -6.91
N SER A 252 14.20 5.61 -7.33
CA SER A 252 15.02 6.58 -6.60
C SER A 252 14.36 7.97 -6.57
N ASN A 253 14.58 8.71 -5.49
CA ASN A 253 14.40 10.16 -5.44
C ASN A 253 15.74 10.91 -5.25
N ARG A 254 16.88 10.20 -5.32
CA ARG A 254 18.21 10.79 -5.17
C ARG A 254 18.52 11.64 -6.40
N HIS A 255 19.01 12.85 -6.18
CA HIS A 255 19.32 13.77 -7.28
C HIS A 255 20.39 13.20 -8.23
N GLN A 256 21.39 12.52 -7.66
CA GLN A 256 22.51 11.95 -8.41
C GLN A 256 22.11 10.80 -9.35
N ASP A 257 21.02 10.09 -9.05
CA ASP A 257 20.61 8.92 -9.84
C ASP A 257 19.83 9.31 -11.09
N ARG A 258 19.39 10.57 -11.19
CA ARG A 258 18.60 11.08 -12.33
C ARG A 258 19.31 10.88 -13.67
N LYS A 259 20.63 11.03 -13.73
CA LYS A 259 21.42 10.89 -14.97
C LYS A 259 21.49 9.43 -15.46
N PHE A 260 21.22 8.46 -14.59
CA PHE A 260 21.24 7.04 -14.89
C PHE A 260 19.83 6.44 -14.99
N ALA A 261 18.80 7.23 -14.71
CA ALA A 261 17.44 6.76 -14.69
C ALA A 261 16.87 6.59 -16.10
N LYS A 262 16.25 5.44 -16.36
CA LYS A 262 15.56 5.17 -17.62
C LYS A 262 14.27 5.99 -17.76
N TYR A 263 13.47 6.04 -16.69
CA TYR A 263 12.17 6.69 -16.72
C TYR A 263 11.92 7.61 -15.54
N SER A 264 10.99 8.53 -15.73
CA SER A 264 10.43 9.35 -14.66
C SER A 264 8.92 9.10 -14.52
N LEU A 265 8.47 8.85 -13.29
CA LEU A 265 7.07 8.62 -12.99
C LEU A 265 6.28 9.94 -13.07
N GLN A 266 5.30 10.01 -13.95
CA GLN A 266 4.45 11.19 -14.12
C GLN A 266 3.19 11.08 -13.27
N HIS A 267 2.39 10.05 -13.52
CA HIS A 267 1.10 9.85 -12.87
C HIS A 267 0.91 8.39 -12.45
N ILE A 268 0.17 8.21 -11.36
CA ILE A 268 -0.30 6.90 -10.93
C ILE A 268 -1.73 7.06 -10.43
N ILE A 269 -2.64 6.25 -10.97
CA ILE A 269 -4.08 6.33 -10.69
C ILE A 269 -4.55 4.95 -10.28
N ARG A 270 -5.25 4.91 -9.15
CA ARG A 270 -5.83 3.70 -8.60
C ARG A 270 -7.34 3.83 -8.55
N THR A 271 -8.04 2.81 -9.04
CA THR A 271 -9.49 2.70 -8.95
C THR A 271 -9.89 1.29 -8.53
N THR A 272 -10.87 1.21 -7.64
CA THR A 272 -11.48 -0.03 -7.19
C THR A 272 -12.98 0.02 -7.44
N MET A 273 -13.54 -1.12 -7.86
CA MET A 273 -14.97 -1.34 -8.05
C MET A 273 -15.54 -2.30 -7.01
N ALA A 274 -14.83 -2.58 -5.92
CA ALA A 274 -15.29 -3.52 -4.90
C ALA A 274 -16.59 -3.13 -4.17
N TYR A 275 -17.03 -1.88 -4.29
CA TYR A 275 -18.32 -1.45 -3.80
C TYR A 275 -19.50 -2.02 -4.61
N ASP A 276 -19.25 -2.52 -5.82
CA ASP A 276 -20.24 -3.13 -6.72
C ASP A 276 -20.16 -4.66 -6.63
N ASP A 277 -21.27 -5.32 -6.31
CA ASP A 277 -21.30 -6.76 -6.01
C ASP A 277 -20.89 -7.62 -7.22
N GLN A 278 -21.32 -7.25 -8.42
CA GLN A 278 -20.91 -7.93 -9.65
C GLN A 278 -19.38 -7.86 -9.82
N SER A 279 -18.80 -6.67 -9.61
CA SER A 279 -17.35 -6.48 -9.71
C SER A 279 -16.59 -7.21 -8.60
N TYR A 280 -17.16 -7.26 -7.39
CA TYR A 280 -16.60 -7.96 -6.24
C TYR A 280 -16.54 -9.48 -6.46
N GLN A 281 -17.62 -10.07 -6.97
CA GLN A 281 -17.75 -11.50 -7.25
C GLN A 281 -17.07 -11.94 -8.56
N SER A 282 -16.42 -11.04 -9.29
CA SER A 282 -15.86 -11.36 -10.62
C SER A 282 -14.66 -12.32 -10.59
N VAL A 283 -13.89 -12.29 -9.50
CA VAL A 283 -12.72 -13.16 -9.28
C VAL A 283 -12.75 -13.56 -7.82
N PHE A 284 -13.18 -14.78 -7.54
CA PHE A 284 -13.49 -15.23 -6.19
C PHE A 284 -12.86 -16.59 -5.91
N GLN A 285 -12.30 -16.74 -4.71
CA GLN A 285 -11.74 -18.00 -4.23
C GLN A 285 -12.81 -18.73 -3.42
N GLU A 286 -13.18 -19.92 -3.87
CA GLU A 286 -14.27 -20.72 -3.29
C GLU A 286 -13.97 -22.21 -3.47
N PRO A 287 -14.51 -23.09 -2.60
CA PRO A 287 -14.54 -24.52 -2.85
C PRO A 287 -15.48 -24.86 -4.01
N ASP A 288 -15.16 -25.89 -4.77
CA ASP A 288 -16.09 -26.50 -5.71
C ASP A 288 -17.06 -27.49 -5.02
N GLU A 289 -17.87 -28.21 -5.80
CA GLU A 289 -18.84 -29.21 -5.31
C GLU A 289 -18.16 -30.36 -4.55
N ASP A 290 -16.89 -30.65 -4.84
CA ASP A 290 -16.08 -31.70 -4.20
C ASP A 290 -15.23 -31.13 -3.04
N GLY A 291 -15.39 -29.84 -2.69
CA GLY A 291 -14.64 -29.16 -1.62
C GLY A 291 -13.24 -28.68 -2.01
N VAL A 292 -12.83 -28.83 -3.27
CA VAL A 292 -11.51 -28.41 -3.76
C VAL A 292 -11.49 -26.91 -3.96
N ILE A 293 -10.57 -26.22 -3.27
CA ILE A 293 -10.45 -24.76 -3.35
C ILE A 293 -9.85 -24.36 -4.70
N GLY A 294 -10.52 -23.45 -5.40
CA GLY A 294 -10.02 -22.85 -6.63
C GLY A 294 -10.35 -21.37 -6.73
N VAL A 295 -9.78 -20.68 -7.74
CA VAL A 295 -10.13 -19.30 -8.06
C VAL A 295 -11.08 -19.31 -9.26
N SER A 296 -12.34 -19.01 -8.99
CA SER A 296 -13.43 -18.91 -9.95
C SER A 296 -13.39 -17.56 -10.68
N LEU A 297 -13.54 -17.59 -12.00
CA LEU A 297 -13.62 -16.40 -12.85
C LEU A 297 -15.02 -16.26 -13.43
N ALA A 298 -15.70 -15.16 -13.08
CA ALA A 298 -17.06 -14.89 -13.57
C ALA A 298 -17.08 -14.64 -15.09
N ARG A 299 -18.19 -14.98 -15.75
CA ARG A 299 -18.37 -14.79 -17.19
C ARG A 299 -18.32 -13.31 -17.58
N GLU A 300 -18.77 -12.44 -16.69
CA GLU A 300 -18.89 -11.00 -16.87
C GLU A 300 -17.57 -10.25 -16.65
N ILE A 301 -16.47 -10.94 -16.33
CA ILE A 301 -15.16 -10.32 -16.02
C ILE A 301 -14.68 -9.34 -17.10
N THR A 302 -15.00 -9.61 -18.37
CA THR A 302 -14.68 -8.72 -19.50
C THR A 302 -15.46 -7.42 -19.46
N SER A 303 -16.75 -7.48 -19.15
CA SER A 303 -17.62 -6.31 -18.96
C SER A 303 -17.17 -5.50 -17.75
N VAL A 304 -16.88 -6.17 -16.64
CA VAL A 304 -16.36 -5.55 -15.41
C VAL A 304 -15.01 -4.88 -15.65
N ALA A 305 -14.10 -5.50 -16.41
CA ALA A 305 -12.84 -4.89 -16.81
C ALA A 305 -13.03 -3.62 -17.65
N GLY A 306 -13.99 -3.63 -18.59
CA GLY A 306 -14.35 -2.45 -19.38
C GLY A 306 -14.91 -1.31 -18.52
N LYS A 307 -15.79 -1.61 -17.56
CA LYS A 307 -16.31 -0.64 -16.57
C LYS A 307 -15.17 -0.07 -15.72
N ALA A 308 -14.30 -0.92 -15.17
CA ALA A 308 -13.18 -0.51 -14.32
C ALA A 308 -12.18 0.37 -15.07
N LEU A 309 -11.88 0.03 -16.32
CA LEU A 309 -11.07 0.86 -17.20
C LEU A 309 -11.72 2.22 -17.43
N THR A 310 -13.03 2.26 -17.70
CA THR A 310 -13.79 3.51 -17.90
C THR A 310 -13.70 4.44 -16.69
N THR A 311 -13.87 3.90 -15.48
CA THR A 311 -13.68 4.66 -14.24
C THR A 311 -12.24 5.18 -14.09
N ASN A 312 -11.25 4.36 -14.46
CA ASN A 312 -9.84 4.74 -14.38
C ASN A 312 -9.47 5.87 -15.36
N ILE A 313 -9.86 5.74 -16.64
CA ILE A 313 -9.54 6.73 -17.69
C ILE A 313 -10.24 8.06 -17.48
N THR A 314 -11.40 8.07 -16.82
CA THR A 314 -12.11 9.31 -16.47
C THR A 314 -11.27 10.19 -15.54
N ARG A 315 -10.40 9.58 -14.72
CA ARG A 315 -9.50 10.28 -13.78
C ARG A 315 -8.13 10.53 -14.39
N LEU A 316 -7.65 9.63 -15.25
CA LEU A 316 -6.38 9.78 -15.94
C LEU A 316 -6.44 10.83 -17.06
N GLY A 317 -7.52 10.85 -17.84
CA GLY A 317 -7.69 11.68 -19.03
C GLY A 317 -7.35 13.16 -18.81
N PRO A 318 -7.93 13.84 -17.81
CA PRO A 318 -7.62 15.25 -17.52
C PRO A 318 -6.15 15.53 -17.18
N LEU A 319 -5.40 14.52 -16.71
CA LEU A 319 -4.01 14.66 -16.32
C LEU A 319 -3.03 14.50 -17.50
N VAL A 320 -3.44 13.78 -18.55
CA VAL A 320 -2.51 13.34 -19.62
C VAL A 320 -2.90 13.82 -21.01
N LEU A 321 -4.18 14.06 -21.26
CA LEU A 321 -4.66 14.44 -22.59
C LEU A 321 -4.39 15.93 -22.86
N PRO A 322 -4.05 16.31 -24.11
CA PRO A 322 -3.99 17.71 -24.52
C PRO A 322 -5.33 18.42 -24.32
N TYR A 323 -5.30 19.73 -24.01
CA TYR A 323 -6.51 20.54 -23.80
C TYR A 323 -7.49 20.48 -24.97
N SER A 324 -7.01 20.35 -26.22
CA SER A 324 -7.86 20.20 -27.40
C SER A 324 -8.74 18.94 -27.35
N GLU A 325 -8.22 17.84 -26.81
CA GLU A 325 -8.98 16.59 -26.66
C GLU A 325 -9.93 16.66 -25.47
N GLN A 326 -9.50 17.31 -24.37
CA GLN A 326 -10.37 17.56 -23.22
C GLN A 326 -11.59 18.41 -23.60
N LEU A 327 -11.38 19.45 -24.41
CA LEU A 327 -12.45 20.32 -24.91
C LEU A 327 -13.40 19.57 -25.85
N LYS A 328 -12.88 18.77 -26.79
CA LYS A 328 -13.73 17.92 -27.66
C LYS A 328 -14.58 16.95 -26.87
N PHE A 329 -14.01 16.31 -25.87
CA PHE A 329 -14.74 15.41 -24.97
C PHE A 329 -15.81 16.17 -24.17
N GLY A 330 -15.45 17.32 -23.60
CA GLY A 330 -16.38 18.17 -22.86
C GLY A 330 -17.56 18.64 -23.71
N LEU A 331 -17.30 19.11 -24.94
CA LEU A 331 -18.34 19.49 -25.89
C LEU A 331 -19.21 18.31 -26.31
N ALA A 332 -18.62 17.15 -26.61
CA ALA A 332 -19.38 15.95 -26.97
C ALA A 332 -20.26 15.46 -25.82
N TYR A 333 -19.77 15.54 -24.58
CA TYR A 333 -20.53 15.19 -23.39
C TYR A 333 -21.69 16.18 -23.14
N ILE A 334 -21.44 17.49 -23.25
CA ILE A 334 -22.47 18.53 -23.15
C ILE A 334 -23.54 18.34 -24.24
N TRP A 335 -23.12 18.10 -25.49
CA TRP A 335 -24.02 17.86 -26.61
C TRP A 335 -24.93 16.65 -26.37
N HIS A 336 -24.37 15.55 -25.87
CA HIS A 336 -25.12 14.32 -25.54
C HIS A 336 -26.12 14.53 -24.39
N LYS A 337 -25.79 15.40 -23.43
CA LYS A 337 -26.67 15.76 -22.32
C LYS A 337 -27.80 16.72 -22.72
N ILE A 338 -27.53 17.68 -23.62
CA ILE A 338 -28.52 18.68 -24.08
C ILE A 338 -29.46 18.08 -25.15
N TRP A 339 -28.93 17.27 -26.06
CA TRP A 339 -29.71 16.54 -27.06
C TRP A 339 -29.49 15.03 -26.91
N PRO A 340 -30.26 14.36 -26.03
CA PRO A 340 -30.22 12.91 -25.90
C PRO A 340 -30.57 12.29 -27.26
N PRO A 341 -29.71 11.44 -27.85
CA PRO A 341 -29.99 10.86 -29.16
C PRO A 341 -31.25 9.97 -29.10
N ALA A 342 -32.12 10.07 -30.12
CA ALA A 342 -33.35 9.29 -30.26
C ALA A 342 -33.14 7.75 -30.25
N LYS A 343 -31.89 7.30 -30.48
CA LYS A 343 -31.43 5.94 -30.21
C LYS A 343 -30.44 5.97 -29.05
N ARG A 344 -30.76 5.23 -27.97
CA ARG A 344 -29.93 5.05 -26.76
C ARG A 344 -28.50 4.53 -27.01
N ASN A 345 -28.15 4.13 -28.25
CA ASN A 345 -26.90 3.44 -28.61
C ASN A 345 -25.78 4.32 -29.23
N LYS A 346 -25.89 5.65 -29.31
CA LYS A 346 -24.75 6.47 -29.79
C LYS A 346 -23.70 6.64 -28.69
N LYS A 347 -22.56 5.94 -28.85
CA LYS A 347 -21.39 5.99 -27.95
C LYS A 347 -20.87 7.43 -27.80
N ILE A 348 -20.63 7.85 -26.56
CA ILE A 348 -19.94 9.11 -26.25
C ILE A 348 -18.51 9.04 -26.83
N TYR A 349 -18.03 10.15 -27.39
CA TYR A 349 -16.69 10.26 -27.95
C TYR A 349 -15.64 9.78 -26.93
N VAL A 350 -14.83 8.77 -27.31
CA VAL A 350 -13.69 8.32 -26.51
C VAL A 350 -12.47 9.16 -26.90
N PRO A 351 -11.82 9.86 -25.95
CA PRO A 351 -10.63 10.66 -26.26
C PRO A 351 -9.52 9.83 -26.87
N LYS A 352 -8.80 10.41 -27.83
CA LYS A 352 -7.68 9.73 -28.51
C LYS A 352 -6.43 9.71 -27.61
N PHE A 353 -6.32 8.70 -26.74
CA PHE A 353 -5.18 8.51 -25.84
C PHE A 353 -3.82 8.33 -26.54
N LYS A 354 -3.81 7.95 -27.83
CA LYS A 354 -2.60 7.94 -28.68
C LYS A 354 -1.93 9.32 -28.83
N LYS A 355 -2.63 10.42 -28.52
CA LYS A 355 -2.02 11.75 -28.47
C LYS A 355 -1.21 12.00 -27.20
N ALA A 356 -1.45 11.24 -26.13
CA ALA A 356 -0.75 11.36 -24.86
C ALA A 356 0.34 10.29 -24.69
N PHE A 357 0.13 9.10 -25.25
CA PHE A 357 1.01 7.96 -25.08
C PHE A 357 1.49 7.40 -26.41
N LYS A 358 2.79 7.09 -26.47
CA LYS A 358 3.39 6.41 -27.62
C LYS A 358 3.30 4.89 -27.49
N HIS A 359 3.36 4.40 -26.25
CA HIS A 359 3.46 2.99 -25.93
C HIS A 359 2.41 2.57 -24.88
N PHE A 360 1.88 1.35 -25.00
CA PHE A 360 0.88 0.79 -24.10
C PHE A 360 1.35 -0.57 -23.57
N CYS A 361 1.21 -0.80 -22.28
CA CYS A 361 1.54 -2.05 -21.59
C CYS A 361 0.31 -2.50 -20.82
N ILE A 362 -0.50 -3.34 -21.44
CA ILE A 362 -1.72 -3.89 -20.88
C ILE A 362 -1.37 -5.16 -20.12
N HIS A 363 -1.92 -5.34 -18.93
CA HIS A 363 -1.72 -6.56 -18.15
C HIS A 363 -2.14 -7.80 -18.96
N ALA A 364 -1.21 -8.74 -19.10
CA ALA A 364 -1.40 -10.02 -19.78
C ALA A 364 -2.21 -11.01 -18.94
N GLY A 365 -3.39 -10.61 -18.48
CA GLY A 365 -4.26 -11.47 -17.67
C GLY A 365 -4.93 -12.59 -18.48
N GLY A 366 -5.08 -12.36 -19.79
CA GLY A 366 -5.65 -13.29 -20.74
C GLY A 366 -6.06 -12.55 -22.02
N ARG A 367 -6.26 -13.29 -23.11
CA ARG A 367 -6.59 -12.71 -24.43
C ARG A 367 -7.80 -11.77 -24.36
N ALA A 368 -8.88 -12.23 -23.73
CA ALA A 368 -10.14 -11.48 -23.68
C ALA A 368 -9.99 -10.11 -22.98
N VAL A 369 -9.17 -10.02 -21.94
CA VAL A 369 -8.90 -8.74 -21.24
C VAL A 369 -8.13 -7.78 -22.14
N ILE A 370 -7.11 -8.27 -22.87
CA ILE A 370 -6.36 -7.46 -23.83
C ILE A 370 -7.29 -6.96 -24.95
N ASP A 371 -8.16 -7.83 -25.47
CA ASP A 371 -9.12 -7.49 -26.52
C ASP A 371 -10.12 -6.41 -26.07
N VAL A 372 -10.62 -6.49 -24.83
CA VAL A 372 -11.50 -5.46 -24.24
C VAL A 372 -10.78 -4.12 -24.18
N VAL A 373 -9.57 -4.06 -23.61
CA VAL A 373 -8.82 -2.80 -23.50
C VAL A 373 -8.50 -2.22 -24.88
N GLN A 374 -8.08 -3.05 -25.82
CA GLN A 374 -7.78 -2.64 -27.19
C GLN A 374 -9.02 -2.01 -27.85
N LYS A 375 -10.19 -2.66 -27.73
CA LYS A 375 -11.46 -2.16 -28.26
C LYS A 375 -11.92 -0.88 -27.56
N SER A 376 -11.86 -0.84 -26.22
CA SER A 376 -12.29 0.31 -25.42
C SER A 376 -11.48 1.58 -25.67
N LEU A 377 -10.19 1.45 -25.99
CA LEU A 377 -9.27 2.56 -26.23
C LEU A 377 -9.02 2.83 -27.73
N CYS A 378 -9.67 2.09 -28.62
CA CYS A 378 -9.46 2.15 -30.08
C CYS A 378 -7.97 1.98 -30.47
N LEU A 379 -7.29 1.01 -29.85
CA LEU A 379 -5.88 0.70 -30.10
C LEU A 379 -5.72 -0.23 -31.31
N THR A 380 -4.59 -0.10 -32.00
CA THR A 380 -4.21 -0.98 -33.12
C THR A 380 -3.62 -2.30 -32.62
N LYS A 381 -3.45 -3.30 -33.50
CA LYS A 381 -2.79 -4.56 -33.16
C LYS A 381 -1.35 -4.31 -32.65
N GLU A 382 -0.61 -3.41 -33.28
CA GLU A 382 0.75 -3.00 -32.89
C GLU A 382 0.80 -2.38 -31.49
N ASP A 383 -0.17 -1.52 -31.13
CA ASP A 383 -0.25 -0.90 -29.80
C ASP A 383 -0.42 -1.96 -28.69
N SER A 384 -1.07 -3.10 -28.99
CA SER A 384 -1.29 -4.21 -28.06
C SER A 384 -0.22 -5.31 -28.13
N GLU A 385 0.71 -5.23 -29.09
CA GLU A 385 1.65 -6.30 -29.45
C GLU A 385 2.47 -6.76 -28.25
N ALA A 386 3.05 -5.81 -27.50
CA ALA A 386 3.88 -6.11 -26.34
C ALA A 386 3.13 -6.95 -25.28
N SER A 387 1.83 -6.69 -25.11
CA SER A 387 1.00 -7.39 -24.13
C SER A 387 0.62 -8.78 -24.62
N ARG A 388 0.32 -8.92 -25.92
CA ARG A 388 0.00 -10.21 -26.55
C ARG A 388 1.22 -11.13 -26.60
N MET A 389 2.38 -10.60 -26.96
CA MET A 389 3.62 -11.39 -26.98
C MET A 389 4.03 -11.79 -25.56
N THR A 390 3.83 -10.91 -24.57
CA THR A 390 4.04 -11.27 -23.16
C THR A 390 3.16 -12.46 -22.75
N LEU A 391 1.85 -12.40 -23.02
CA LEU A 391 0.94 -13.51 -22.75
C LEU A 391 1.38 -14.79 -23.48
N PHE A 392 1.77 -14.67 -24.75
CA PHE A 392 2.17 -15.81 -25.55
C PHE A 392 3.47 -16.45 -25.05
N ARG A 393 4.49 -15.66 -24.70
CA ARG A 393 5.79 -16.21 -24.30
C ARG A 393 5.81 -16.65 -22.84
N TYR A 394 5.31 -15.81 -21.93
CA TYR A 394 5.44 -16.02 -20.50
C TYR A 394 4.15 -16.42 -19.81
N GLY A 395 3.00 -16.33 -20.48
CA GLY A 395 1.69 -16.49 -19.84
C GLY A 395 1.34 -15.31 -18.95
N ASN A 396 0.39 -15.54 -18.03
CA ASN A 396 0.02 -14.57 -17.01
C ASN A 396 0.93 -14.72 -15.79
N THR A 397 1.94 -13.85 -15.66
CA THR A 397 2.86 -13.78 -14.52
C THR A 397 2.35 -12.87 -13.39
N SER A 398 1.02 -12.73 -13.28
CA SER A 398 0.31 -11.94 -12.27
C SER A 398 0.76 -10.47 -12.21
N SER A 399 1.20 -10.00 -11.04
CA SER A 399 1.58 -8.62 -10.75
C SER A 399 2.78 -8.11 -11.56
N SER A 400 3.57 -9.02 -12.12
CA SER A 400 4.78 -8.70 -12.89
C SER A 400 4.52 -8.50 -14.39
N SER A 401 3.37 -8.91 -14.94
CA SER A 401 3.14 -8.98 -16.40
C SER A 401 3.34 -7.67 -17.15
N VAL A 402 2.98 -6.52 -16.55
CA VAL A 402 3.13 -5.20 -17.19
C VAL A 402 4.60 -4.77 -17.35
N TRP A 403 5.52 -5.37 -16.58
CA TRP A 403 6.95 -5.14 -16.69
C TRP A 403 7.57 -5.92 -17.84
N TYR A 404 7.10 -7.15 -18.10
CA TYR A 404 7.49 -7.91 -19.30
C TYR A 404 7.07 -7.20 -20.58
N GLY A 405 5.89 -6.55 -20.59
CA GLY A 405 5.46 -5.70 -21.71
C GLY A 405 6.38 -4.50 -21.93
N LEU A 406 6.79 -3.80 -20.87
CA LEU A 406 7.76 -2.70 -20.98
C LEU A 406 9.13 -3.21 -21.48
N CYS A 407 9.59 -4.33 -20.94
CA CYS A 407 10.82 -5.02 -21.33
C CYS A 407 10.83 -5.39 -22.82
N TYR A 408 9.69 -5.84 -23.36
CA TYR A 408 9.53 -6.15 -24.78
C TYR A 408 9.76 -4.91 -25.66
N ILE A 409 9.18 -3.77 -25.27
CA ILE A 409 9.30 -2.51 -26.02
C ILE A 409 10.75 -1.98 -25.98
N GLU A 410 11.43 -2.12 -24.83
CA GLU A 410 12.87 -1.81 -24.72
C GLU A 410 13.70 -2.73 -25.63
N ALA A 411 13.50 -4.04 -25.56
CA ALA A 411 14.25 -5.02 -26.33
C ALA A 411 14.01 -4.91 -27.84
N LYS A 412 12.85 -4.41 -28.26
CA LYS A 412 12.56 -4.08 -29.66
C LYS A 412 13.23 -2.79 -30.16
N GLY A 413 13.86 -2.00 -29.28
CA GLY A 413 14.40 -0.69 -29.64
C GLY A 413 13.32 0.33 -30.04
N ARG A 414 12.06 0.09 -29.65
CA ARG A 414 10.93 0.99 -29.98
C ARG A 414 10.84 2.18 -29.02
N MET A 415 11.37 2.04 -27.81
CA MET A 415 11.35 3.10 -26.78
C MET A 415 12.40 4.18 -27.09
N LYS A 416 11.97 5.43 -27.22
CA LYS A 416 12.85 6.58 -27.45
C LYS A 416 12.80 7.57 -26.29
N THR A 417 13.84 8.37 -26.14
CA THR A 417 13.87 9.45 -25.14
C THR A 417 12.73 10.44 -25.38
N GLY A 418 12.00 10.77 -24.33
CA GLY A 418 10.82 11.64 -24.38
C GLY A 418 9.50 10.91 -24.57
N ASP A 419 9.51 9.64 -25.00
CA ASP A 419 8.29 8.84 -25.15
C ASP A 419 7.56 8.65 -23.81
N SER A 420 6.23 8.66 -23.88
CA SER A 420 5.36 8.32 -22.74
C SER A 420 4.79 6.92 -22.91
N VAL A 421 4.89 6.11 -21.86
CA VAL A 421 4.31 4.76 -21.79
C VAL A 421 3.26 4.67 -20.69
N TRP A 422 2.17 3.98 -21.00
CA TRP A 422 1.07 3.73 -20.08
C TRP A 422 0.96 2.25 -19.74
N GLN A 423 1.18 1.92 -18.46
CA GLN A 423 0.91 0.59 -17.90
C GLN A 423 -0.50 0.53 -17.31
N ILE A 424 -1.26 -0.51 -17.67
CA ILE A 424 -2.63 -0.75 -17.21
C ILE A 424 -2.68 -2.14 -16.58
N ALA A 425 -3.05 -2.23 -15.30
CA ALA A 425 -3.17 -3.50 -14.58
C ALA A 425 -4.55 -3.69 -13.95
N PHE A 426 -5.05 -4.92 -14.01
CA PHE A 426 -6.32 -5.34 -13.41
C PHE A 426 -6.07 -6.34 -12.28
N GLY A 427 -7.01 -6.46 -11.35
CA GLY A 427 -6.91 -7.41 -10.24
C GLY A 427 -8.24 -7.64 -9.56
N SER A 428 -8.32 -8.63 -8.67
CA SER A 428 -9.54 -8.98 -7.93
C SER A 428 -10.00 -7.82 -7.04
N GLY A 429 -11.31 -7.71 -6.88
CA GLY A 429 -11.94 -6.59 -6.19
C GLY A 429 -13.18 -6.05 -6.87
N PHE A 430 -13.28 -5.77 -8.17
CA PHE A 430 -12.29 -5.66 -9.24
C PHE A 430 -11.53 -4.33 -9.17
N LYS A 431 -10.24 -4.31 -9.56
CA LYS A 431 -9.37 -3.13 -9.50
C LYS A 431 -8.81 -2.81 -10.88
N CYS A 432 -8.61 -1.53 -11.18
CA CYS A 432 -7.87 -1.06 -12.35
C CYS A 432 -6.87 0.02 -11.91
N ASN A 433 -5.59 -0.21 -12.20
CA ASN A 433 -4.50 0.71 -11.85
C ASN A 433 -3.76 1.13 -13.12
N SER A 434 -3.35 2.38 -13.15
CA SER A 434 -2.63 2.99 -14.28
C SER A 434 -1.36 3.67 -13.79
N ALA A 435 -0.23 3.39 -14.44
CA ALA A 435 1.02 4.11 -14.23
C ALA A 435 1.50 4.72 -15.54
N VAL A 436 1.91 5.98 -15.48
CA VAL A 436 2.42 6.75 -16.61
C VAL A 436 3.88 7.08 -16.39
N TRP A 437 4.72 6.60 -17.30
CA TRP A 437 6.14 6.85 -17.29
C TRP A 437 6.54 7.69 -18.49
N LYS A 438 7.54 8.54 -18.31
CA LYS A 438 8.21 9.25 -19.40
C LYS A 438 9.65 8.77 -19.48
N CYS A 439 10.07 8.30 -20.65
CA CYS A 439 11.44 7.93 -20.94
C CYS A 439 12.32 9.19 -20.94
N ILE A 440 13.42 9.16 -20.17
CA ILE A 440 14.31 10.32 -19.98
C ILE A 440 15.76 10.05 -20.39
N SER A 441 16.09 8.80 -20.70
CA SER A 441 17.40 8.40 -21.25
C SER A 441 17.22 7.73 -22.60
N GLU A 442 18.32 7.50 -23.31
CA GLU A 442 18.34 6.56 -24.43
C GLU A 442 18.34 5.13 -23.86
N ILE A 443 17.59 4.23 -24.49
CA ILE A 443 17.49 2.84 -24.07
C ILE A 443 18.27 2.00 -25.07
N ASN A 444 19.30 1.31 -24.59
CA ASN A 444 20.09 0.41 -25.43
C ASN A 444 19.38 -0.97 -25.53
N PRO A 445 18.88 -1.37 -26.71
CA PRO A 445 18.16 -2.64 -26.89
C PRO A 445 19.07 -3.88 -26.79
N THR A 446 20.39 -3.70 -26.86
CA THR A 446 21.37 -4.80 -26.79
C THR A 446 21.68 -5.25 -25.36
N VAL A 447 21.27 -4.47 -24.35
CA VAL A 447 21.45 -4.85 -22.95
C VAL A 447 20.61 -6.09 -22.63
N GLY A 448 21.22 -7.07 -21.96
CA GLY A 448 20.57 -8.32 -21.59
C GLY A 448 19.28 -8.12 -20.78
N SER A 449 18.21 -8.77 -21.22
CA SER A 449 16.87 -8.72 -20.66
C SER A 449 16.22 -10.10 -20.78
N ALA A 450 15.07 -10.29 -20.14
CA ALA A 450 14.29 -11.53 -20.29
C ALA A 450 13.98 -11.83 -21.77
N TRP A 451 13.84 -10.81 -22.62
CA TRP A 451 13.54 -10.99 -24.03
C TRP A 451 14.76 -11.21 -24.94
N SER A 452 15.97 -10.92 -24.46
CA SER A 452 17.14 -10.74 -25.32
C SER A 452 17.57 -11.99 -26.09
N ASP A 453 17.27 -13.18 -25.56
CA ASP A 453 17.59 -14.47 -26.20
C ASP A 453 16.91 -14.65 -27.57
N ARG A 454 15.68 -14.14 -27.73
CA ARG A 454 14.80 -14.49 -28.85
C ARG A 454 13.91 -13.35 -29.33
N ILE A 455 14.17 -12.10 -28.93
CA ILE A 455 13.33 -10.95 -29.30
C ILE A 455 13.15 -10.80 -30.82
N HIS A 456 14.13 -11.23 -31.62
CA HIS A 456 14.09 -11.22 -33.09
C HIS A 456 13.00 -12.13 -33.68
N LYS A 457 12.54 -13.15 -32.94
CA LYS A 457 11.49 -14.10 -33.38
C LYS A 457 10.07 -13.55 -33.21
N TYR A 458 9.91 -12.43 -32.52
CA TYR A 458 8.61 -11.81 -32.24
C TYR A 458 8.39 -10.59 -33.14
N PRO A 459 7.15 -10.14 -33.39
CA PRO A 459 5.92 -10.83 -33.04
C PRO A 459 5.75 -12.12 -33.84
N VAL A 460 5.19 -13.13 -33.20
CA VAL A 460 4.72 -14.34 -33.89
C VAL A 460 3.25 -14.17 -34.25
N GLU A 461 2.81 -14.82 -35.32
CA GLU A 461 1.39 -14.92 -35.61
C GLU A 461 0.75 -15.87 -34.60
N VAL A 462 -0.16 -15.33 -33.79
CA VAL A 462 -0.90 -16.10 -32.80
C VAL A 462 -2.21 -16.53 -33.46
N PRO A 463 -2.47 -17.83 -33.64
CA PRO A 463 -3.68 -18.31 -34.30
C PRO A 463 -4.92 -17.70 -33.66
N GLU A 464 -5.76 -17.05 -34.47
CA GLU A 464 -7.11 -16.69 -34.04
C GLU A 464 -7.96 -17.98 -34.10
N PRO A 465 -8.55 -18.44 -32.99
CA PRO A 465 -9.35 -19.66 -33.03
C PRO A 465 -10.51 -19.44 -34.00
N HIS A 466 -10.61 -20.30 -35.02
CA HIS A 466 -11.70 -20.26 -36.00
C HIS A 466 -13.04 -20.22 -35.28
N ILE A 467 -13.81 -19.16 -35.55
CA ILE A 467 -15.21 -19.05 -35.12
C ILE A 467 -15.97 -20.10 -35.91
N MET A 468 -16.16 -21.30 -35.35
CA MET A 468 -17.31 -22.10 -35.75
C MET A 468 -18.55 -21.28 -35.41
N THR A 469 -19.42 -21.11 -36.40
CA THR A 469 -20.71 -20.43 -36.31
C THR A 469 -21.42 -20.78 -35.00
N PRO A 470 -22.06 -19.79 -34.33
CA PRO A 470 -22.80 -20.10 -33.11
C PRO A 470 -23.95 -21.04 -33.47
N MET A 471 -23.95 -22.25 -32.90
CA MET A 471 -25.19 -23.03 -32.79
C MET A 471 -26.19 -22.19 -31.99
N ASN A 472 -27.38 -22.02 -32.56
CA ASN A 472 -28.53 -21.28 -32.04
C ASN A 472 -28.61 -21.25 -30.50
N SER A 473 -28.03 -20.21 -29.90
CA SER A 473 -28.45 -19.66 -28.62
C SER A 473 -28.81 -18.21 -28.90
N SER A 474 -30.06 -17.85 -28.61
CA SER A 474 -30.65 -16.53 -28.74
C SER A 474 -29.63 -15.40 -28.50
N SER A 475 -29.64 -14.44 -29.42
CA SER A 475 -28.86 -13.20 -29.39
C SER A 475 -29.03 -12.48 -28.05
N THR A 476 -28.16 -12.79 -27.09
CA THR A 476 -28.00 -12.00 -25.88
C THR A 476 -27.25 -10.74 -26.28
N HIS A 477 -28.00 -9.64 -26.38
CA HIS A 477 -27.47 -8.30 -26.56
C HIS A 477 -26.27 -8.08 -25.63
N TYR A 478 -25.08 -7.90 -26.20
CA TYR A 478 -23.95 -7.29 -25.51
C TYR A 478 -24.45 -5.97 -24.91
N ALA A 479 -24.52 -5.89 -23.59
CA ALA A 479 -24.96 -4.69 -22.90
C ALA A 479 -23.95 -3.56 -23.17
N ASP A 480 -24.26 -2.74 -24.18
CA ASP A 480 -23.59 -1.48 -24.47
C ASP A 480 -23.60 -0.65 -23.19
N THR A 481 -22.42 -0.56 -22.57
CA THR A 481 -22.26 0.05 -21.25
C THR A 481 -22.35 1.56 -21.40
N TYR A 482 -23.41 2.14 -20.84
CA TYR A 482 -23.66 3.58 -20.86
C TYR A 482 -22.57 4.34 -20.10
N ILE A 483 -21.90 5.28 -20.77
CA ILE A 483 -21.02 6.26 -20.14
C ILE A 483 -21.92 7.33 -19.50
N SER A 484 -22.32 7.17 -18.24
CA SER A 484 -22.89 8.27 -17.46
C SER A 484 -21.81 8.82 -16.51
N MET A 485 -21.35 10.04 -16.79
CA MET A 485 -20.45 10.76 -15.89
C MET A 485 -21.25 11.70 -14.97
N PRO A 486 -20.86 11.88 -13.70
CA PRO A 486 -21.33 12.98 -12.88
C PRO A 486 -20.66 14.31 -13.28
N MET A 487 -21.46 15.38 -13.38
CA MET A 487 -21.05 16.77 -13.68
C MET A 487 -19.97 17.35 -12.77
N HIS A 488 -19.79 16.79 -11.56
CA HIS A 488 -18.97 17.41 -10.51
C HIS A 488 -17.45 17.29 -10.69
N LEU A 489 -16.95 16.59 -11.72
CA LEU A 489 -15.50 16.39 -11.95
C LEU A 489 -14.90 17.27 -13.04
N LEU A 490 -15.72 17.90 -13.90
CA LEU A 490 -15.24 18.84 -14.93
C LEU A 490 -14.87 20.22 -14.34
N PHE A 491 -15.36 20.54 -13.12
CA PHE A 491 -15.11 21.81 -12.45
C PHE A 491 -14.13 21.73 -11.27
N VAL A 492 -13.61 20.54 -10.95
CA VAL A 492 -12.69 20.36 -9.80
C VAL A 492 -11.26 20.23 -10.30
N ASN A 493 -10.72 21.36 -10.75
CA ASN A 493 -9.31 21.64 -10.53
C ASN A 493 -9.14 23.15 -10.32
N LEU A 494 -8.28 23.48 -9.38
CA LEU A 494 -7.93 24.78 -8.81
C LEU A 494 -7.50 25.89 -9.80
N ASN A 495 -7.90 25.83 -11.06
CA ASN A 495 -7.64 26.84 -12.07
C ASN A 495 -8.88 27.63 -12.46
N PHE A 496 -10.12 27.19 -12.24
CA PHE A 496 -11.28 27.99 -12.70
C PHE A 496 -11.48 29.26 -11.88
N THR A 497 -11.32 29.21 -10.56
CA THR A 497 -11.36 30.40 -9.69
C THR A 497 -10.16 31.32 -9.94
N THR A 498 -9.00 30.74 -10.22
CA THR A 498 -7.75 31.44 -10.53
C THR A 498 -7.79 32.05 -11.93
N MET A 499 -8.43 31.38 -12.89
CA MET A 499 -8.67 31.83 -14.26
C MET A 499 -9.80 32.85 -14.30
N MET A 500 -10.84 32.73 -13.48
CA MET A 500 -11.87 33.75 -13.29
C MET A 500 -11.36 34.95 -12.52
N MET A 501 -10.45 34.77 -11.54
CA MET A 501 -9.69 35.85 -10.93
C MET A 501 -8.77 36.50 -11.97
N PHE A 502 -8.12 35.71 -12.83
CA PHE A 502 -7.27 36.23 -13.91
C PHE A 502 -8.11 36.98 -14.97
N LEU A 503 -9.27 36.47 -15.36
CA LEU A 503 -10.19 37.14 -16.28
C LEU A 503 -10.83 38.38 -15.64
N LYS A 504 -11.20 38.34 -14.36
CA LYS A 504 -11.64 39.53 -13.61
C LYS A 504 -10.52 40.55 -13.49
N MET A 505 -9.30 40.11 -13.22
CA MET A 505 -8.13 40.98 -13.12
C MET A 505 -7.77 41.57 -14.48
N MET A 506 -7.88 40.80 -15.57
CA MET A 506 -7.73 41.28 -16.95
C MET A 506 -8.86 42.23 -17.34
N SER A 507 -10.11 41.97 -16.95
CA SER A 507 -11.21 42.90 -17.20
C SER A 507 -11.07 44.18 -16.39
N MET A 508 -10.61 44.11 -15.13
CA MET A 508 -10.30 45.29 -14.32
C MET A 508 -9.12 46.06 -14.92
N PHE A 509 -8.10 45.37 -15.43
CA PHE A 509 -6.96 45.97 -16.12
C PHE A 509 -7.37 46.63 -17.44
N ILE A 510 -8.31 46.04 -18.19
CA ILE A 510 -8.87 46.63 -19.42
C ILE A 510 -9.74 47.84 -19.09
N VAL A 511 -10.54 47.80 -18.01
CA VAL A 511 -11.35 48.93 -17.55
C VAL A 511 -10.46 50.07 -17.04
N GLU A 512 -9.40 49.77 -16.29
CA GLU A 512 -8.37 50.74 -15.88
C GLU A 512 -7.60 51.28 -17.09
N LEU A 513 -7.26 50.45 -18.07
CA LEU A 513 -6.62 50.89 -19.31
C LEU A 513 -7.55 51.83 -20.10
N PHE A 514 -8.85 51.54 -20.15
CA PHE A 514 -9.86 52.43 -20.74
C PHE A 514 -10.03 53.73 -19.94
N TYR A 515 -9.97 53.68 -18.60
CA TYR A 515 -10.02 54.86 -17.74
C TYR A 515 -8.75 55.72 -17.88
N LEU A 516 -7.58 55.09 -18.04
CA LEU A 516 -6.32 55.74 -18.35
C LEU A 516 -6.31 56.35 -19.75
N LEU A 517 -6.83 55.64 -20.76
CA LEU A 517 -6.97 56.14 -22.12
C LEU A 517 -7.94 57.32 -22.20
N ARG A 518 -9.03 57.30 -21.42
CA ARG A 518 -10.02 58.38 -21.33
C ARG A 518 -9.49 59.62 -20.58
N THR A 519 -8.62 59.43 -19.61
CA THR A 519 -7.92 60.54 -18.91
C THR A 519 -6.75 61.09 -19.74
N CYS A 520 -6.19 60.31 -20.68
CA CYS A 520 -5.22 60.79 -21.66
C CYS A 520 -5.83 61.66 -22.78
N THR A 521 -7.16 61.65 -22.97
CA THR A 521 -7.86 62.47 -23.97
C THR A 521 -8.47 63.76 -23.42
N ALA A 522 -8.35 64.02 -22.12
CA ALA A 522 -8.86 65.24 -21.49
C ALA A 522 -7.68 66.16 -21.13
N GLU A 523 -7.49 67.22 -21.92
CA GLU A 523 -6.57 68.30 -21.61
C GLU A 523 -7.11 69.11 -20.42
N ALA A 524 -6.64 68.80 -19.21
CA ALA A 524 -6.66 69.71 -18.08
C ALA A 524 -5.52 69.34 -17.12
N VAL A 525 -4.54 70.23 -17.05
CA VAL A 525 -3.49 70.24 -16.02
C VAL A 525 -4.12 70.81 -14.76
N ASP A 526 -4.28 70.00 -13.70
CA ASP A 526 -4.25 70.51 -12.33
C ASP A 526 -4.15 69.39 -11.27
N GLU A 527 -3.53 69.71 -10.13
CA GLU A 527 -3.39 69.07 -8.78
C GLU A 527 -3.47 67.53 -8.57
N ASN A 528 -4.07 66.76 -9.46
CA ASN A 528 -4.26 65.31 -9.42
C ASN A 528 -2.99 64.48 -9.61
N LEU A 529 -1.87 65.08 -10.01
CA LEU A 529 -0.62 64.36 -10.32
C LEU A 529 0.04 63.77 -9.05
N VAL A 530 -0.02 64.49 -7.93
CA VAL A 530 0.48 64.03 -6.63
C VAL A 530 -0.43 62.93 -6.08
N GLN A 531 -1.75 63.03 -6.27
CA GLN A 531 -2.70 61.97 -5.91
C GLN A 531 -2.51 60.71 -6.75
N THR A 532 -2.22 60.82 -8.05
CA THR A 532 -1.90 59.66 -8.89
C THR A 532 -0.58 59.01 -8.49
N PHE A 533 0.44 59.80 -8.13
CA PHE A 533 1.73 59.29 -7.63
C PHE A 533 1.58 58.58 -6.27
N PHE A 534 0.80 59.14 -5.34
CA PHE A 534 0.47 58.49 -4.07
C PHE A 534 -0.36 57.21 -4.27
N SER A 535 -1.31 57.21 -5.22
CA SER A 535 -2.07 56.01 -5.62
C SER A 535 -1.16 54.93 -6.21
N PHE A 536 -0.15 55.33 -6.99
CA PHE A 536 0.88 54.44 -7.54
C PHE A 536 1.75 53.80 -6.45
N SER A 537 2.16 54.57 -5.42
CA SER A 537 2.90 54.02 -4.28
C SER A 537 2.06 53.02 -3.48
N LYS A 538 0.76 53.30 -3.31
CA LYS A 538 -0.20 52.38 -2.65
C LYS A 538 -0.36 51.09 -3.43
N PHE A 539 -0.35 51.13 -4.76
CA PHE A 539 -0.42 49.95 -5.62
C PHE A 539 0.83 49.06 -5.52
N HIS A 540 2.04 49.64 -5.46
CA HIS A 540 3.28 48.88 -5.23
C HIS A 540 3.34 48.26 -3.83
N ILE A 541 2.88 49.00 -2.80
CA ILE A 541 2.75 48.48 -1.44
C ILE A 541 1.73 47.33 -1.40
N LEU A 542 0.62 47.44 -2.14
CA LEU A 542 -0.39 46.39 -2.26
C LEU A 542 0.15 45.12 -2.93
N ILE A 543 0.91 45.25 -4.02
CA ILE A 543 1.54 44.10 -4.70
C ILE A 543 2.60 43.45 -3.80
N ALA A 544 3.45 44.25 -3.15
CA ALA A 544 4.47 43.74 -2.25
C ALA A 544 3.84 43.04 -1.03
N THR A 545 2.79 43.60 -0.43
CA THR A 545 2.04 42.96 0.65
C THR A 545 1.32 41.71 0.18
N MET A 546 0.71 41.69 -1.02
CA MET A 546 0.14 40.47 -1.61
C MET A 546 1.22 39.40 -1.83
N PHE A 547 2.41 39.76 -2.30
CA PHE A 547 3.53 38.84 -2.49
C PHE A 547 4.04 38.28 -1.16
N VAL A 548 4.19 39.12 -0.13
CA VAL A 548 4.54 38.68 1.23
C VAL A 548 3.43 37.81 1.82
N LEU A 549 2.15 38.12 1.61
CA LEU A 549 1.02 37.29 2.04
C LEU A 549 1.01 35.93 1.31
N ILE A 550 1.36 35.90 0.03
CA ILE A 550 1.51 34.65 -0.73
C ILE A 550 2.69 33.84 -0.21
N LEU A 551 3.85 34.46 0.02
CA LEU A 551 5.04 33.80 0.57
C LEU A 551 4.80 33.30 2.00
N THR A 552 4.20 34.11 2.87
CA THR A 552 3.84 33.71 4.23
C THR A 552 2.77 32.63 4.23
N LYS A 553 1.77 32.68 3.35
CA LYS A 553 0.79 31.58 3.17
C LYS A 553 1.44 30.31 2.63
N GLN A 554 2.39 30.41 1.70
CA GLN A 554 3.15 29.26 1.20
C GLN A 554 4.06 28.68 2.29
N PHE A 555 4.78 29.52 3.02
CA PHE A 555 5.64 29.13 4.14
C PHE A 555 4.82 28.54 5.29
N TYR A 556 3.65 29.12 5.58
CA TYR A 556 2.68 28.60 6.53
C TYR A 556 2.16 27.23 6.09
N ASN A 557 1.78 27.04 4.82
CA ASN A 557 1.36 25.74 4.28
C ASN A 557 2.47 24.68 4.23
N LEU A 558 3.73 25.11 4.22
CA LEU A 558 4.92 24.25 4.40
C LEU A 558 5.17 23.96 5.89
N SER A 559 4.79 24.88 6.78
CA SER A 559 4.95 24.82 8.24
C SER A 559 3.75 24.21 8.98
N THR A 560 2.59 24.01 8.33
CA THR A 560 1.44 23.40 8.98
C THR A 560 1.82 21.99 9.42
N SER A 561 1.83 21.80 10.74
CA SER A 561 2.18 20.60 11.47
C SER A 561 1.55 19.32 10.87
N ASN A 562 2.39 18.44 10.30
CA ASN A 562 2.07 17.06 9.87
C ASN A 562 1.88 16.13 11.07
N LYS A 563 1.11 16.56 12.08
CA LYS A 563 0.80 15.72 13.24
C LYS A 563 -0.22 14.67 12.82
N VAL A 564 -0.01 13.47 13.34
CA VAL A 564 -0.93 12.34 13.18
C VAL A 564 -1.68 12.19 14.49
N TYR A 565 -2.99 12.25 14.40
CA TYR A 565 -3.90 12.15 15.52
C TYR A 565 -4.59 10.79 15.48
N LEU A 566 -4.65 10.13 16.63
CA LEU A 566 -5.52 8.99 16.86
C LEU A 566 -6.86 9.52 17.34
N ILE A 567 -7.89 9.35 16.52
CA ILE A 567 -9.25 9.79 16.83
C ILE A 567 -9.85 8.83 17.85
N ASP A 568 -9.99 7.58 17.47
CA ASP A 568 -10.41 6.51 18.35
C ASP A 568 -9.97 5.14 17.79
N PHE A 569 -10.16 4.10 18.58
CA PHE A 569 -10.00 2.70 18.20
C PHE A 569 -11.09 1.84 18.84
N SER A 570 -11.39 0.70 18.23
CA SER A 570 -12.28 -0.33 18.79
C SER A 570 -11.60 -1.68 18.72
N CYS A 571 -11.71 -2.46 19.79
CA CYS A 571 -11.20 -3.82 19.85
C CYS A 571 -12.38 -4.79 19.84
N TYR A 572 -12.28 -5.85 19.06
CA TYR A 572 -13.30 -6.89 18.96
C TYR A 572 -13.48 -7.59 20.31
N GLN A 573 -14.73 -7.76 20.72
CA GLN A 573 -15.09 -8.54 21.89
C GLN A 573 -15.84 -9.79 21.41
N PRO A 574 -15.22 -10.97 21.44
CA PRO A 574 -15.89 -12.19 21.05
C PRO A 574 -17.08 -12.49 21.97
N PRO A 575 -18.16 -13.10 21.44
CA PRO A 575 -19.30 -13.51 22.24
C PRO A 575 -18.95 -14.68 23.18
N THR A 576 -19.66 -14.78 24.30
CA THR A 576 -19.33 -15.72 25.39
C THR A 576 -19.42 -17.20 25.03
N TRP A 577 -20.14 -17.56 23.96
CA TRP A 577 -20.25 -18.95 23.49
C TRP A 577 -19.03 -19.42 22.67
N LEU A 578 -18.16 -18.50 22.26
CA LEU A 578 -16.83 -18.82 21.68
C LEU A 578 -15.74 -18.98 22.74
N ARG A 579 -16.11 -18.93 24.03
CA ARG A 579 -15.16 -18.97 25.12
C ARG A 579 -14.54 -20.37 25.21
N ALA A 580 -13.24 -20.40 25.37
CA ALA A 580 -12.42 -21.60 25.44
C ALA A 580 -11.62 -21.64 26.75
N PRO A 581 -12.25 -22.03 27.89
CA PRO A 581 -11.55 -22.23 29.15
C PRO A 581 -10.47 -23.32 29.03
N VAL A 582 -9.43 -23.24 29.88
CA VAL A 582 -8.34 -24.24 29.89
C VAL A 582 -8.87 -25.67 30.02
N CYS A 583 -9.78 -25.93 30.95
CA CYS A 583 -10.35 -27.28 31.13
C CYS A 583 -11.10 -27.78 29.89
N SER A 584 -11.88 -26.92 29.25
CA SER A 584 -12.63 -27.27 28.04
C SER A 584 -11.70 -27.56 26.86
N ASN A 585 -10.59 -26.83 26.73
CA ASN A 585 -9.58 -27.13 25.71
C ASN A 585 -8.90 -28.47 25.94
N LEU A 586 -8.59 -28.81 27.20
CA LEU A 586 -7.99 -30.09 27.54
C LEU A 586 -8.93 -31.26 27.27
N GLU A 587 -10.20 -31.13 27.68
CA GLU A 587 -11.24 -32.12 27.39
C GLU A 587 -11.43 -32.30 25.88
N HIS A 588 -11.44 -31.19 25.13
CA HIS A 588 -11.52 -31.23 23.67
C HIS A 588 -10.35 -32.00 23.05
N TYR A 589 -9.12 -31.78 23.52
CA TYR A 589 -7.94 -32.50 23.02
C TYR A 589 -7.99 -33.99 23.37
N GLU A 590 -8.50 -34.35 24.55
CA GLU A 590 -8.66 -35.73 24.99
C GLU A 590 -9.72 -36.47 24.18
N GLN A 591 -10.89 -35.86 23.99
CA GLN A 591 -12.00 -36.43 23.20
C GLN A 591 -11.63 -36.61 21.73
N GLY A 592 -10.91 -35.64 21.14
CA GLY A 592 -10.46 -35.73 19.76
C GLY A 592 -9.28 -36.69 19.52
N LYS A 593 -8.68 -37.23 20.60
CA LYS A 593 -7.54 -38.17 20.54
C LYS A 593 -6.37 -37.69 19.67
N TYR A 594 -6.17 -36.37 19.56
CA TYR A 594 -5.13 -35.79 18.71
C TYR A 594 -3.72 -36.08 19.25
N PHE A 595 -3.60 -36.22 20.56
CA PHE A 595 -2.32 -36.27 21.27
C PHE A 595 -2.19 -37.55 22.08
N ASN A 596 -0.97 -38.11 22.09
CA ASN A 596 -0.63 -39.16 23.05
C ASN A 596 -0.48 -38.58 24.46
N LYS A 597 -0.34 -39.45 25.47
CA LYS A 597 -0.23 -39.04 26.88
C LYS A 597 0.90 -38.03 27.12
N GLU A 598 2.08 -38.23 26.52
CA GLU A 598 3.22 -37.32 26.69
C GLU A 598 2.92 -35.91 26.15
N THR A 599 2.33 -35.82 24.96
CA THR A 599 1.94 -34.56 24.34
C THR A 599 0.81 -33.88 25.11
N MET A 600 -0.17 -34.64 25.60
CA MET A 600 -1.23 -34.13 26.48
C MET A 600 -0.65 -33.54 27.77
N ASP A 601 0.27 -34.23 28.43
CA ASP A 601 0.94 -33.74 29.64
C ASP A 601 1.72 -32.45 29.36
N PHE A 602 2.39 -32.38 28.20
CA PHE A 602 3.12 -31.19 27.78
C PHE A 602 2.19 -29.99 27.51
N VAL A 603 1.12 -30.18 26.74
CA VAL A 603 0.13 -29.14 26.43
C VAL A 603 -0.59 -28.66 27.70
N THR A 604 -0.90 -29.58 28.62
CA THR A 604 -1.50 -29.26 29.92
C THR A 604 -0.59 -28.37 30.75
N LYS A 605 0.68 -28.76 30.92
CA LYS A 605 1.68 -27.94 31.61
C LYS A 605 1.80 -26.56 30.95
N LEU A 606 1.79 -26.51 29.63
CA LEU A 606 1.95 -25.26 28.89
C LEU A 606 0.75 -24.33 29.03
N LEU A 607 -0.48 -24.84 28.93
CA LEU A 607 -1.71 -24.06 29.14
C LEU A 607 -1.75 -23.49 30.56
N LEU A 608 -1.44 -24.30 31.58
CA LEU A 608 -1.40 -23.85 32.98
C LEU A 608 -0.32 -22.80 33.23
N ARG A 609 0.80 -22.84 32.49
CA ARG A 609 1.92 -21.89 32.62
C ARG A 609 1.83 -20.68 31.69
N SER A 610 0.91 -20.69 30.73
CA SER A 610 0.80 -19.66 29.67
C SER A 610 0.49 -18.26 30.20
N GLY A 611 -0.14 -18.16 31.37
CA GLY A 611 -0.67 -16.92 31.93
C GLY A 611 -2.02 -16.51 31.34
N ILE A 612 -2.66 -17.38 30.56
CA ILE A 612 -3.99 -17.19 29.99
C ILE A 612 -5.07 -17.66 30.96
N GLY A 613 -6.14 -16.87 31.09
CA GLY A 613 -7.30 -17.18 31.92
C GLY A 613 -8.44 -17.83 31.13
N SER A 614 -9.51 -18.18 31.84
CA SER A 614 -10.64 -18.94 31.28
C SER A 614 -11.58 -18.15 30.35
N ASN A 615 -11.32 -16.87 30.10
CA ASN A 615 -12.20 -15.99 29.31
C ASN A 615 -11.65 -15.66 27.91
N THR A 616 -10.70 -16.46 27.41
CA THR A 616 -10.24 -16.35 26.03
C THR A 616 -11.14 -17.09 25.05
N HIS A 617 -11.01 -16.80 23.75
CA HIS A 617 -11.92 -17.30 22.73
C HIS A 617 -11.20 -17.89 21.52
N PHE A 618 -11.83 -18.90 20.91
CA PHE A 618 -11.41 -19.53 19.66
C PHE A 618 -12.51 -19.41 18.60
N PRO A 619 -12.19 -19.50 17.30
CA PRO A 619 -13.20 -19.46 16.24
C PRO A 619 -14.11 -20.68 16.36
N ARG A 620 -15.36 -20.53 15.90
CA ARG A 620 -16.42 -21.52 16.06
C ARG A 620 -15.97 -22.94 15.70
N VAL A 621 -15.22 -23.09 14.60
CA VAL A 621 -14.80 -24.39 14.09
C VAL A 621 -13.79 -25.12 15.00
N MET A 622 -13.04 -24.39 15.82
CA MET A 622 -12.13 -24.99 16.81
C MET A 622 -12.87 -25.65 17.98
N SER A 623 -14.18 -25.42 18.11
CA SER A 623 -15.01 -26.12 19.10
C SER A 623 -15.52 -27.48 18.59
N SER A 624 -15.38 -27.78 17.29
CA SER A 624 -15.81 -29.06 16.67
C SER A 624 -14.76 -30.16 16.89
N ILE A 625 -15.19 -31.41 17.07
CA ILE A 625 -14.31 -32.57 17.27
C ILE A 625 -14.56 -33.60 16.16
N PRO A 626 -13.64 -33.80 15.21
CA PRO A 626 -12.43 -33.00 14.97
C PRO A 626 -12.74 -31.59 14.42
N PRO A 627 -11.83 -30.62 14.56
CA PRO A 627 -11.98 -29.33 13.89
C PRO A 627 -11.74 -29.53 12.39
N GLU A 628 -12.74 -29.20 11.59
CA GLU A 628 -12.70 -29.29 10.13
C GLU A 628 -12.80 -27.88 9.53
N PRO A 629 -11.72 -27.07 9.59
CA PRO A 629 -11.77 -25.70 9.14
C PRO A 629 -11.86 -25.61 7.61
N CYS A 630 -12.78 -24.78 7.12
CA CYS A 630 -12.88 -24.48 5.70
C CYS A 630 -12.62 -22.99 5.40
N LEU A 631 -12.57 -22.65 4.10
CA LEU A 631 -12.40 -21.28 3.65
C LEU A 631 -13.55 -20.37 4.12
N GLU A 632 -14.80 -20.87 4.13
CA GLU A 632 -15.95 -20.07 4.58
C GLU A 632 -15.87 -19.76 6.06
N ASP A 633 -15.41 -20.70 6.91
CA ASP A 633 -15.18 -20.44 8.33
C ASP A 633 -14.14 -19.32 8.54
N SER A 634 -13.05 -19.34 7.76
CA SER A 634 -12.03 -18.28 7.79
C SER A 634 -12.60 -16.93 7.36
N LEU A 635 -13.44 -16.91 6.32
CA LEU A 635 -14.12 -15.69 5.87
C LEU A 635 -15.15 -15.22 6.90
N GLN A 636 -15.83 -16.12 7.59
CA GLN A 636 -16.76 -15.79 8.66
C GLN A 636 -16.04 -15.19 9.87
N GLU A 637 -14.91 -15.75 10.29
CA GLU A 637 -14.05 -15.18 11.34
C GLU A 637 -13.60 -13.76 10.95
N VAL A 638 -13.24 -13.51 9.69
CA VAL A 638 -12.96 -12.15 9.19
C VAL A 638 -14.18 -11.24 9.36
N LYS A 639 -15.38 -11.68 8.94
CA LYS A 639 -16.61 -10.87 9.03
C LYS A 639 -16.90 -10.52 10.49
N ASP A 640 -16.83 -11.49 11.39
CA ASP A 640 -17.09 -11.32 12.82
C ASP A 640 -16.14 -10.30 13.45
N ILE A 641 -14.82 -10.46 13.22
CA ILE A 641 -13.81 -9.57 13.82
C ILE A 641 -13.87 -8.18 13.18
N VAL A 642 -13.83 -8.11 11.84
CA VAL A 642 -13.62 -6.87 11.11
C VAL A 642 -14.88 -6.01 11.08
N PHE A 643 -16.04 -6.59 10.74
CA PHE A 643 -17.25 -5.78 10.59
C PHE A 643 -17.70 -5.21 11.92
N THR A 644 -17.74 -6.02 12.97
CA THR A 644 -18.07 -5.55 14.32
C THR A 644 -17.10 -4.48 14.81
N SER A 645 -15.78 -4.67 14.64
CA SER A 645 -14.79 -3.65 15.08
C SER A 645 -14.93 -2.32 14.34
N VAL A 646 -15.23 -2.35 13.03
CA VAL A 646 -15.41 -1.14 12.22
C VAL A 646 -16.74 -0.46 12.53
N GLU A 647 -17.83 -1.21 12.67
CA GLU A 647 -19.15 -0.70 13.05
C GLU A 647 -19.10 0.00 14.41
N ASP A 648 -18.47 -0.64 15.41
CA ASP A 648 -18.27 -0.04 16.74
C ASP A 648 -17.44 1.24 16.66
N LEU A 649 -16.36 1.25 15.86
CA LEU A 649 -15.52 2.43 15.70
C LEU A 649 -16.27 3.58 15.02
N PHE A 650 -17.05 3.30 13.98
CA PHE A 650 -17.87 4.30 13.30
C PHE A 650 -18.96 4.85 14.21
N HIS A 651 -19.59 3.99 15.03
CA HIS A 651 -20.53 4.42 16.05
C HIS A 651 -19.87 5.35 17.08
N LYS A 652 -18.72 4.95 17.65
CA LYS A 652 -17.96 5.77 18.63
C LYS A 652 -17.53 7.13 18.08
N THR A 653 -17.19 7.18 16.79
CA THR A 653 -16.69 8.39 16.14
C THR A 653 -17.77 9.19 15.41
N ASN A 654 -19.04 8.80 15.52
CA ASN A 654 -20.18 9.40 14.83
C ASN A 654 -20.00 9.50 13.31
N ILE A 655 -19.35 8.51 12.69
CA ILE A 655 -19.18 8.43 11.23
C ILE A 655 -20.41 7.74 10.64
N THR A 656 -21.32 8.53 10.06
CA THR A 656 -22.50 8.02 9.35
C THR A 656 -22.25 7.73 7.87
N ASN A 657 -21.25 8.36 7.27
CA ASN A 657 -20.87 8.16 5.87
C ASN A 657 -19.43 7.62 5.75
N PRO A 658 -19.24 6.31 5.58
CA PRO A 658 -17.91 5.69 5.44
C PRO A 658 -17.08 6.19 4.25
N LYS A 659 -17.69 6.84 3.24
CA LYS A 659 -16.97 7.38 2.06
C LYS A 659 -15.96 8.47 2.42
N ILE A 660 -15.98 9.00 3.64
CA ILE A 660 -14.97 9.95 4.14
C ILE A 660 -13.60 9.32 4.35
N ILE A 661 -13.50 7.99 4.45
CA ILE A 661 -12.24 7.28 4.65
C ILE A 661 -11.40 7.39 3.37
N ASP A 662 -10.17 7.91 3.50
CA ASP A 662 -9.30 8.16 2.36
C ASP A 662 -8.35 7.00 2.06
N ILE A 663 -7.88 6.34 3.12
CA ILE A 663 -6.87 5.28 3.07
C ILE A 663 -7.34 4.13 3.98
N LEU A 664 -7.21 2.90 3.48
CA LEU A 664 -7.50 1.68 4.23
C LEU A 664 -6.22 0.83 4.32
N ILE A 665 -5.81 0.46 5.54
CA ILE A 665 -4.68 -0.44 5.77
C ILE A 665 -5.18 -1.64 6.57
N VAL A 666 -5.05 -2.83 6.01
CA VAL A 666 -5.42 -4.09 6.67
C VAL A 666 -4.16 -4.88 6.93
N ASN A 667 -3.95 -5.38 8.15
CA ASN A 667 -2.94 -6.42 8.41
C ASN A 667 -3.60 -7.71 8.90
N CYS A 668 -3.18 -8.81 8.30
CA CYS A 668 -3.48 -10.19 8.66
C CYS A 668 -2.31 -11.02 8.14
N SER A 669 -1.62 -11.76 9.00
CA SER A 669 -0.32 -12.34 8.64
C SER A 669 -0.47 -13.60 7.80
N MET A 670 -1.44 -14.46 8.17
CA MET A 670 -1.55 -15.84 7.70
C MET A 670 -2.70 -16.08 6.72
N PHE A 671 -3.65 -15.14 6.60
CA PHE A 671 -4.82 -15.31 5.72
C PHE A 671 -4.94 -14.18 4.69
N SER A 672 -4.97 -14.55 3.41
CA SER A 672 -5.00 -13.63 2.28
C SER A 672 -5.90 -14.15 1.15
N PRO A 673 -7.23 -14.02 1.29
CA PRO A 673 -8.19 -14.52 0.31
C PRO A 673 -8.23 -13.66 -0.96
N THR A 674 -8.87 -14.20 -2.00
CA THR A 674 -9.21 -13.48 -3.23
C THR A 674 -10.74 -13.43 -3.39
N PRO A 675 -11.37 -12.23 -3.48
CA PRO A 675 -10.80 -10.89 -3.37
C PRO A 675 -10.18 -10.61 -1.99
N SER A 676 -9.23 -9.67 -1.93
CA SER A 676 -8.62 -9.27 -0.65
C SER A 676 -9.64 -8.88 0.41
N ILE A 677 -9.26 -9.03 1.68
CA ILE A 677 -10.03 -8.49 2.83
C ILE A 677 -10.29 -6.98 2.68
N SER A 678 -9.36 -6.23 2.09
CA SER A 678 -9.61 -4.81 1.79
C SER A 678 -10.80 -4.59 0.84
N SER A 679 -10.99 -5.49 -0.14
CA SER A 679 -12.16 -5.48 -1.03
C SER A 679 -13.44 -5.85 -0.28
N MET A 680 -13.40 -6.83 0.64
CA MET A 680 -14.53 -7.18 1.50
C MET A 680 -15.04 -5.96 2.29
N ILE A 681 -14.12 -5.18 2.87
CA ILE A 681 -14.47 -3.98 3.65
C ILE A 681 -15.03 -2.88 2.75
N ILE A 682 -14.44 -2.68 1.56
CA ILE A 682 -14.94 -1.70 0.60
C ILE A 682 -16.37 -2.05 0.16
N ASN A 683 -16.65 -3.34 -0.06
CA ASN A 683 -17.97 -3.85 -0.40
C ASN A 683 -18.98 -3.63 0.74
N LYS A 684 -18.68 -4.13 1.94
CA LYS A 684 -19.56 -4.03 3.11
C LYS A 684 -19.90 -2.59 3.50
N PHE A 685 -18.91 -1.70 3.55
CA PHE A 685 -19.08 -0.32 4.02
C PHE A 685 -19.26 0.70 2.89
N GLN A 686 -19.34 0.24 1.63
CA GLN A 686 -19.58 1.09 0.46
C GLN A 686 -18.57 2.25 0.36
N LEU A 687 -17.30 1.94 0.58
CA LEU A 687 -16.20 2.90 0.53
C LEU A 687 -16.00 3.42 -0.91
N ARG A 688 -15.46 4.63 -1.03
CA ARG A 688 -15.31 5.31 -2.33
C ARG A 688 -14.38 4.57 -3.29
N SER A 689 -14.66 4.67 -4.59
CA SER A 689 -13.91 4.01 -5.68
C SER A 689 -12.44 4.42 -5.82
N ASN A 690 -12.04 5.54 -5.19
CA ASN A 690 -10.68 6.06 -5.21
C ASN A 690 -9.92 5.91 -3.90
N ILE A 691 -10.41 5.06 -3.00
CA ILE A 691 -9.71 4.75 -1.76
C ILE A 691 -8.34 4.13 -2.04
N SER A 692 -7.34 4.52 -1.26
CA SER A 692 -6.03 3.87 -1.28
C SER A 692 -6.03 2.72 -0.28
N SER A 693 -6.23 1.49 -0.74
CA SER A 693 -6.22 0.30 0.12
C SER A 693 -4.90 -0.47 0.07
N TYR A 694 -4.47 -1.02 1.21
CA TYR A 694 -3.28 -1.86 1.32
C TYR A 694 -3.57 -3.03 2.26
N THR A 695 -3.24 -4.26 1.84
CA THR A 695 -3.28 -5.46 2.69
C THR A 695 -1.86 -5.94 2.94
N LEU A 696 -1.51 -6.06 4.21
CA LEU A 696 -0.19 -6.35 4.72
C LEU A 696 -0.16 -7.77 5.33
N SER A 697 0.79 -8.62 4.95
CA SER A 697 0.92 -10.00 5.44
C SER A 697 2.31 -10.37 5.94
N GLY A 698 2.46 -11.52 6.61
CA GLY A 698 3.74 -12.10 7.06
C GLY A 698 4.58 -11.28 8.06
N MET A 699 4.04 -10.17 8.60
CA MET A 699 4.76 -9.29 9.55
C MET A 699 4.53 -9.65 11.02
N GLY A 700 3.67 -10.64 11.28
CA GLY A 700 3.39 -11.20 12.60
C GLY A 700 2.78 -10.17 13.56
N CYS A 701 2.95 -10.42 14.86
CA CYS A 701 2.32 -9.62 15.90
C CYS A 701 2.83 -8.16 16.00
N SER A 702 3.86 -7.79 15.23
CA SER A 702 4.34 -6.40 15.13
C SER A 702 3.62 -5.59 14.04
N ALA A 703 2.76 -6.22 13.24
CA ALA A 703 2.14 -5.63 12.06
C ALA A 703 1.25 -4.42 12.39
N GLY A 704 0.64 -4.38 13.58
CA GLY A 704 -0.14 -3.24 14.05
C GLY A 704 0.68 -1.95 14.07
N LEU A 705 1.87 -1.99 14.65
CA LEU A 705 2.78 -0.83 14.67
C LEU A 705 3.42 -0.56 13.29
N VAL A 706 3.61 -1.59 12.46
CA VAL A 706 4.01 -1.37 11.06
C VAL A 706 2.93 -0.58 10.29
N SER A 707 1.65 -0.90 10.49
CA SER A 707 0.52 -0.19 9.90
C SER A 707 0.47 1.27 10.36
N ILE A 708 0.70 1.56 11.65
CA ILE A 708 0.78 2.95 12.15
C ILE A 708 1.94 3.70 11.48
N SER A 709 3.09 3.05 11.28
CA SER A 709 4.22 3.68 10.59
C SER A 709 3.90 3.98 9.13
N LEU A 710 3.23 3.06 8.44
CA LEU A 710 2.78 3.27 7.07
C LEU A 710 1.76 4.42 6.99
N ALA A 711 0.76 4.42 7.88
CA ALA A 711 -0.25 5.46 7.94
C ALA A 711 0.36 6.83 8.19
N LYS A 712 1.34 6.94 9.09
CA LYS A 712 2.08 8.18 9.34
C LYS A 712 2.71 8.73 8.06
N ASP A 713 3.37 7.88 7.28
CA ASP A 713 4.03 8.31 6.06
C ASP A 713 3.01 8.67 4.97
N LEU A 714 1.94 7.90 4.82
CA LEU A 714 0.86 8.25 3.89
C LEU A 714 0.16 9.56 4.28
N LEU A 715 -0.10 9.81 5.56
CA LEU A 715 -0.69 11.07 6.05
C LEU A 715 0.24 12.29 5.89
N LYS A 716 1.55 12.11 5.72
CA LYS A 716 2.43 13.23 5.34
C LYS A 716 2.28 13.62 3.87
N VAL A 717 1.91 12.66 3.02
CA VAL A 717 1.73 12.86 1.57
C VAL A 717 0.31 13.34 1.26
N HIS A 718 -0.69 12.68 1.85
CA HIS A 718 -2.11 12.92 1.61
C HIS A 718 -2.65 13.85 2.71
N LYS A 719 -2.78 15.15 2.37
CA LYS A 719 -3.24 16.19 3.30
C LYS A 719 -4.75 16.07 3.55
N ASN A 720 -5.17 16.41 4.77
CA ASN A 720 -6.57 16.40 5.20
C ASN A 720 -7.28 15.05 4.96
N SER A 721 -6.61 13.97 5.32
CA SER A 721 -7.05 12.60 5.08
C SER A 721 -7.34 11.83 6.37
N LEU A 722 -8.26 10.88 6.28
CA LEU A 722 -8.55 9.87 7.30
C LEU A 722 -8.01 8.51 6.87
N VAL A 723 -7.40 7.80 7.82
CA VAL A 723 -6.90 6.44 7.64
C VAL A 723 -7.65 5.49 8.57
N LEU A 724 -8.26 4.45 8.00
CA LEU A 724 -8.77 3.31 8.74
C LEU A 724 -7.71 2.19 8.71
N ILE A 725 -7.30 1.73 9.89
CA ILE A 725 -6.38 0.61 10.04
C ILE A 725 -7.14 -0.54 10.70
N LEU A 726 -6.95 -1.75 10.20
CA LEU A 726 -7.44 -2.98 10.80
C LEU A 726 -6.26 -3.90 11.09
N SER A 727 -6.19 -4.37 12.33
CA SER A 727 -5.18 -5.32 12.78
C SER A 727 -5.83 -6.51 13.46
N PHE A 728 -5.66 -7.70 12.92
CA PHE A 728 -6.23 -8.95 13.45
C PHE A 728 -5.46 -10.15 12.88
N GLU A 729 -5.80 -11.35 13.33
CA GLU A 729 -5.30 -12.61 12.79
C GLU A 729 -6.47 -13.59 12.69
N ILE A 730 -6.44 -14.47 11.69
CA ILE A 730 -7.45 -15.51 11.48
C ILE A 730 -6.87 -16.82 11.96
N LEU A 731 -7.51 -17.41 12.98
CA LEU A 731 -7.01 -18.61 13.65
C LEU A 731 -7.59 -19.89 13.08
N THR A 732 -8.67 -19.81 12.32
CA THR A 732 -9.40 -20.95 11.75
C THR A 732 -8.48 -22.01 11.13
N ASN A 733 -7.50 -21.63 10.30
CA ASN A 733 -6.58 -22.56 9.65
C ASN A 733 -5.20 -22.68 10.35
N SER A 734 -5.05 -22.13 11.56
CA SER A 734 -3.74 -22.00 12.23
C SER A 734 -3.52 -23.00 13.39
N GLY A 735 -4.49 -23.89 13.64
CA GLY A 735 -4.36 -24.93 14.67
C GLY A 735 -3.38 -26.04 14.26
N TYR A 736 -2.46 -26.40 15.15
CA TYR A 736 -1.50 -27.48 14.91
C TYR A 736 -1.84 -28.72 15.74
N PHE A 737 -2.22 -29.81 15.09
CA PHE A 737 -2.64 -31.06 15.77
C PHE A 737 -1.59 -32.19 15.69
N GLY A 738 -0.33 -31.83 15.43
CA GLY A 738 0.80 -32.78 15.45
C GLY A 738 1.50 -32.88 16.81
N ARG A 739 2.67 -33.51 16.84
CA ARG A 739 3.38 -33.88 18.09
C ARG A 739 4.63 -33.04 18.38
N LYS A 740 5.04 -32.17 17.47
CA LYS A 740 6.27 -31.37 17.59
C LYS A 740 6.11 -30.28 18.66
N LYS A 741 6.83 -30.44 19.77
CA LYS A 741 6.75 -29.54 20.95
C LYS A 741 6.95 -28.05 20.63
N SER A 742 7.82 -27.71 19.67
CA SER A 742 8.07 -26.30 19.29
C SER A 742 6.88 -25.65 18.59
N MET A 743 5.96 -26.42 18.00
CA MET A 743 4.77 -25.93 17.30
C MET A 743 3.55 -25.86 18.21
N LEU A 744 3.45 -26.72 19.23
CA LEU A 744 2.31 -26.74 20.16
C LEU A 744 2.14 -25.46 20.98
N LEU A 745 3.18 -24.63 21.09
CA LEU A 745 3.08 -23.34 21.78
C LEU A 745 2.05 -22.41 21.14
N SER A 746 1.90 -22.42 19.82
CA SER A 746 0.94 -21.53 19.15
C SER A 746 -0.49 -21.79 19.60
N ASN A 747 -0.90 -23.06 19.70
CA ASN A 747 -2.24 -23.46 20.15
C ASN A 747 -2.55 -22.93 21.55
N THR A 748 -1.55 -22.91 22.43
CA THR A 748 -1.77 -22.47 23.81
C THR A 748 -1.90 -20.97 23.96
N LEU A 749 -1.24 -20.17 23.10
CA LEU A 749 -1.12 -18.72 23.26
C LEU A 749 -2.14 -17.92 22.44
N PHE A 750 -2.32 -18.28 21.16
CA PHE A 750 -3.08 -17.46 20.21
C PHE A 750 -4.59 -17.58 20.43
N ARG A 751 -5.27 -16.44 20.38
CA ARG A 751 -6.72 -16.33 20.63
C ARG A 751 -7.34 -15.29 19.71
N MET A 752 -8.63 -15.43 19.46
CA MET A 752 -9.37 -14.53 18.59
C MET A 752 -9.32 -13.09 19.11
N GLY A 753 -9.05 -12.15 18.21
CA GLY A 753 -9.11 -10.73 18.51
C GLY A 753 -8.77 -9.87 17.31
N GLY A 754 -9.10 -8.59 17.42
CA GLY A 754 -8.84 -7.62 16.38
C GLY A 754 -9.06 -6.19 16.86
N ALA A 755 -8.48 -5.25 16.14
CA ALA A 755 -8.63 -3.82 16.42
C ALA A 755 -8.83 -3.02 15.12
N ALA A 756 -9.81 -2.12 15.15
CA ALA A 756 -10.01 -1.06 14.18
C ALA A 756 -9.50 0.26 14.75
N ILE A 757 -8.70 1.01 14.00
CA ILE A 757 -8.04 2.25 14.45
C ILE A 757 -8.27 3.35 13.43
N LEU A 758 -8.73 4.52 13.89
CA LEU A 758 -8.96 5.69 13.05
C LEU A 758 -7.90 6.77 13.30
N LEU A 759 -7.11 7.08 12.27
CA LEU A 759 -6.13 8.16 12.31
C LEU A 759 -6.52 9.32 11.39
N SER A 760 -6.11 10.53 11.77
CA SER A 760 -6.33 11.75 11.00
C SER A 760 -5.11 12.67 11.01
N ASN A 761 -4.94 13.43 9.92
CA ASN A 761 -4.10 14.63 9.91
C ASN A 761 -4.92 15.92 9.72
N LYS A 762 -6.26 15.84 9.76
CA LYS A 762 -7.13 17.01 9.60
C LYS A 762 -6.98 17.91 10.81
N ARG A 763 -6.84 19.22 10.56
CA ARG A 763 -6.64 20.22 11.61
C ARG A 763 -7.81 20.28 12.60
N GLN A 764 -9.04 20.15 12.10
CA GLN A 764 -10.25 20.19 12.91
C GLN A 764 -10.33 19.03 13.92
N ASP A 765 -9.76 17.87 13.56
CA ASP A 765 -9.84 16.66 14.38
C ASP A 765 -8.90 16.72 15.59
N ARG A 766 -7.99 17.71 15.66
CA ARG A 766 -7.08 17.91 16.80
C ARG A 766 -7.83 18.03 18.14
N LYS A 767 -9.04 18.61 18.13
CA LYS A 767 -9.83 18.83 19.35
C LYS A 767 -10.50 17.57 19.87
N ILE A 768 -10.80 16.61 18.99
CA ILE A 768 -11.49 15.36 19.32
C ILE A 768 -10.52 14.17 19.46
N ALA A 769 -9.26 14.35 19.06
CA ALA A 769 -8.25 13.29 19.10
C ALA A 769 -7.93 12.87 20.54
N LYS A 770 -7.97 11.55 20.80
CA LYS A 770 -7.50 10.95 22.04
C LYS A 770 -6.00 11.08 22.23
N TYR A 771 -5.24 10.82 21.16
CA TYR A 771 -3.78 10.86 21.21
C TYR A 771 -3.16 11.54 20.00
N SER A 772 -1.94 12.02 20.18
CA SER A 772 -1.06 12.48 19.10
C SER A 772 0.20 11.64 19.03
N LEU A 773 0.51 11.13 17.83
CA LEU A 773 1.70 10.32 17.58
C LEU A 773 2.97 11.20 17.65
N GLN A 774 3.87 10.88 18.57
CA GLN A 774 5.15 11.58 18.73
C GLN A 774 6.24 10.90 17.89
N HIS A 775 6.49 9.62 18.15
CA HIS A 775 7.56 8.86 17.53
C HIS A 775 7.08 7.48 17.12
N ILE A 776 7.69 6.97 16.04
CA ILE A 776 7.53 5.58 15.64
C ILE A 776 8.88 5.10 15.12
N ILE A 777 9.35 3.98 15.66
CA ILE A 777 10.66 3.40 15.37
C ILE A 777 10.44 1.95 14.98
N ARG A 778 11.03 1.57 13.85
CA ARG A 778 10.98 0.21 13.32
C ARG A 778 12.38 -0.36 13.26
N THR A 779 12.51 -1.59 13.75
CA THR A 779 13.76 -2.36 13.66
C THR A 779 13.46 -3.79 13.30
N THR A 780 14.29 -4.37 12.44
CA THR A 780 14.24 -5.77 12.04
C THR A 780 15.59 -6.42 12.24
N MET A 781 15.56 -7.68 12.63
CA MET A 781 16.71 -8.56 12.79
C MET A 781 16.69 -9.72 11.81
N SER A 782 15.88 -9.66 10.74
CA SER A 782 15.85 -10.74 9.74
C SER A 782 17.19 -11.06 9.10
N TYR A 783 18.17 -10.13 9.15
CA TYR A 783 19.52 -10.37 8.64
C TYR A 783 20.31 -11.42 9.45
N ASP A 784 19.87 -11.74 10.67
CA ASP A 784 20.48 -12.71 11.59
C ASP A 784 19.69 -14.03 11.55
N ASP A 785 20.34 -15.15 11.23
CA ASP A 785 19.65 -16.43 10.95
C ASP A 785 18.87 -16.96 12.16
N GLN A 786 19.44 -16.81 13.36
CA GLN A 786 18.77 -17.15 14.62
C GLN A 786 17.47 -16.34 14.78
N SER A 787 17.53 -15.03 14.53
CA SER A 787 16.37 -14.14 14.57
C SER A 787 15.35 -14.43 13.45
N TYR A 788 15.82 -14.81 12.26
CA TYR A 788 14.96 -15.20 11.14
C TYR A 788 14.20 -16.51 11.46
N ARG A 789 14.87 -17.50 12.04
CA ARG A 789 14.30 -18.81 12.39
C ARG A 789 13.54 -18.83 13.72
N ALA A 790 13.51 -17.73 14.47
CA ALA A 790 12.88 -17.66 15.78
C ALA A 790 11.37 -17.96 15.79
N VAL A 791 10.67 -17.59 14.71
CA VAL A 791 9.24 -17.87 14.49
C VAL A 791 9.09 -18.27 13.03
N TYR A 792 8.86 -19.56 12.77
CA TYR A 792 8.99 -20.13 11.42
C TYR A 792 7.85 -21.11 11.13
N LEU A 793 7.19 -20.94 9.97
CA LEU A 793 6.13 -21.84 9.49
C LEU A 793 6.75 -22.98 8.68
N GLU A 794 6.60 -24.22 9.13
CA GLU A 794 7.18 -25.40 8.49
C GLU A 794 6.29 -26.64 8.72
N PRO A 795 6.37 -27.66 7.86
CA PRO A 795 5.81 -28.98 8.16
C PRO A 795 6.62 -29.66 9.28
N ASP A 796 5.95 -30.51 10.06
CA ASP A 796 6.58 -31.48 10.94
C ASP A 796 6.96 -32.77 10.19
N GLU A 797 7.42 -33.78 10.93
CA GLU A 797 7.84 -35.07 10.39
C GLU A 797 6.70 -35.85 9.72
N ASP A 798 5.45 -35.57 10.10
CA ASP A 798 4.22 -36.19 9.56
C ASP A 798 3.60 -35.33 8.43
N GLY A 799 4.25 -34.22 8.04
CA GLY A 799 3.78 -33.30 7.00
C GLY A 799 2.78 -32.24 7.48
N LEU A 800 2.44 -32.21 8.78
CA LEU A 800 1.50 -31.24 9.34
C LEU A 800 2.18 -29.88 9.49
N VAL A 801 1.60 -28.86 8.86
CA VAL A 801 2.16 -27.50 8.89
C VAL A 801 1.84 -26.83 10.22
N GLY A 802 2.86 -26.28 10.88
CA GLY A 802 2.73 -25.55 12.14
C GLY A 802 3.71 -24.39 12.26
N VAL A 803 3.42 -23.47 13.19
CA VAL A 803 4.33 -22.36 13.52
C VAL A 803 5.28 -22.81 14.63
N SER A 804 6.52 -23.08 14.25
CA SER A 804 7.61 -23.44 15.16
C SER A 804 8.16 -22.20 15.86
N LEU A 805 8.19 -22.24 17.21
CA LEU A 805 8.82 -21.21 18.04
C LEU A 805 10.16 -21.71 18.58
N ALA A 806 11.22 -20.94 18.36
CA ALA A 806 12.55 -21.29 18.83
C ALA A 806 12.66 -21.20 20.37
N LYS A 807 13.43 -22.11 20.97
CA LYS A 807 13.62 -22.18 22.43
C LYS A 807 14.26 -20.91 23.02
N ASP A 808 15.03 -20.20 22.23
CA ASP A 808 15.77 -18.99 22.58
C ASP A 808 15.07 -17.70 22.14
N ILE A 809 13.77 -17.77 21.80
CA ILE A 809 12.97 -16.61 21.37
C ILE A 809 13.07 -15.42 22.35
N THR A 810 13.23 -15.68 23.65
CA THR A 810 13.43 -14.65 24.67
C THR A 810 14.76 -13.92 24.51
N LYS A 811 15.85 -14.62 24.19
CA LYS A 811 17.17 -14.02 23.92
C LYS A 811 17.11 -13.15 22.66
N VAL A 812 16.46 -13.66 21.61
CA VAL A 812 16.23 -12.91 20.37
C VAL A 812 15.39 -11.66 20.65
N ALA A 813 14.37 -11.77 21.52
CA ALA A 813 13.54 -10.64 21.94
C ALA A 813 14.34 -9.53 22.63
N VAL A 814 15.24 -9.88 23.56
CA VAL A 814 16.14 -8.92 24.21
C VAL A 814 17.02 -8.23 23.16
N LYS A 815 17.68 -8.99 22.28
CA LYS A 815 18.57 -8.45 21.24
C LYS A 815 17.83 -7.45 20.33
N ALA A 816 16.59 -7.77 19.96
CA ALA A 816 15.73 -6.89 19.16
C ALA A 816 15.27 -5.64 19.92
N LEU A 817 14.90 -5.81 21.19
CA LEU A 817 14.54 -4.70 22.08
C LEU A 817 15.72 -3.74 22.25
N THR A 818 16.91 -4.24 22.56
CA THR A 818 18.15 -3.44 22.70
C THR A 818 18.42 -2.61 21.44
N THR A 819 18.28 -3.22 20.26
CA THR A 819 18.43 -2.52 18.98
C THR A 819 17.40 -1.41 18.79
N ASN A 820 16.16 -1.64 19.23
CA ASN A 820 15.09 -0.66 19.14
C ASN A 820 15.29 0.51 20.13
N ILE A 821 15.54 0.23 21.41
CA ILE A 821 15.70 1.25 22.45
C ILE A 821 16.92 2.13 22.22
N THR A 822 17.97 1.61 21.61
CA THR A 822 19.15 2.41 21.21
C THR A 822 18.77 3.50 20.19
N LYS A 823 17.78 3.24 19.33
CA LYS A 823 17.26 4.22 18.34
C LYS A 823 16.16 5.11 18.91
N LEU A 824 15.40 4.63 19.90
CA LEU A 824 14.30 5.37 20.52
C LEU A 824 14.80 6.32 21.61
N GLY A 825 15.70 5.85 22.49
CA GLY A 825 16.20 6.55 23.67
C GLY A 825 16.59 8.01 23.42
N PRO A 826 17.47 8.32 22.45
CA PRO A 826 17.88 9.70 22.16
C PRO A 826 16.75 10.64 21.77
N ARG A 827 15.59 10.10 21.31
CA ARG A 827 14.43 10.90 20.89
C ARG A 827 13.42 11.15 22.00
N VAL A 828 13.43 10.34 23.06
CA VAL A 828 12.36 10.32 24.08
C VAL A 828 12.87 10.61 25.48
N LEU A 829 14.12 10.23 25.80
CA LEU A 829 14.70 10.42 27.12
C LEU A 829 15.07 11.89 27.34
N PRO A 830 14.86 12.44 28.55
CA PRO A 830 15.37 13.75 28.93
C PRO A 830 16.90 13.83 28.79
N TYR A 831 17.42 15.01 28.44
CA TYR A 831 18.87 15.22 28.28
C TYR A 831 19.69 14.85 29.53
N SER A 832 19.15 15.07 30.74
CA SER A 832 19.80 14.66 31.99
C SER A 832 20.03 13.16 32.07
N GLU A 833 19.08 12.36 31.60
CA GLU A 833 19.18 10.90 31.57
C GLU A 833 20.12 10.43 30.45
N GLN A 834 20.10 11.09 29.30
CA GLN A 834 21.05 10.82 28.22
C GLN A 834 22.49 11.09 28.67
N LEU A 835 22.74 12.20 29.37
CA LEU A 835 24.04 12.55 29.93
C LEU A 835 24.50 11.55 30.99
N ARG A 836 23.61 11.18 31.93
CA ARG A 836 23.89 10.16 32.97
C ARG A 836 24.31 8.84 32.34
N TYR A 837 23.56 8.36 31.33
CA TYR A 837 23.89 7.14 30.61
C TYR A 837 25.21 7.28 29.84
N GLY A 838 25.44 8.39 29.15
CA GLY A 838 26.69 8.67 28.43
C GLY A 838 27.93 8.66 29.34
N LEU A 839 27.84 9.28 30.51
CA LEU A 839 28.92 9.27 31.52
C LEU A 839 29.15 7.86 32.08
N THR A 840 28.08 7.11 32.36
CA THR A 840 28.15 5.72 32.84
C THR A 840 28.80 4.81 31.79
N TYR A 841 28.42 4.98 30.52
CA TYR A 841 29.00 4.26 29.38
C TYR A 841 30.49 4.58 29.21
N ALA A 842 30.88 5.86 29.29
CA ALA A 842 32.28 6.29 29.20
C ALA A 842 33.12 5.72 30.36
N ARG A 843 32.59 5.77 31.60
CA ARG A 843 33.25 5.20 32.77
C ARG A 843 33.47 3.69 32.64
N HIS A 844 32.47 2.95 32.15
CA HIS A 844 32.59 1.51 31.86
C HIS A 844 33.64 1.20 30.80
N LYS A 845 33.77 2.06 29.77
CA LYS A 845 34.76 1.89 28.71
C LYS A 845 36.20 2.21 29.16
N ILE A 846 36.36 3.15 30.09
CA ILE A 846 37.67 3.57 30.62
C ILE A 846 38.15 2.67 31.75
N SER A 847 37.25 2.26 32.65
CA SER A 847 37.56 1.41 33.80
C SER A 847 36.44 0.38 33.98
N PRO A 848 36.53 -0.80 33.32
CA PRO A 848 35.55 -1.86 33.50
C PRO A 848 35.59 -2.37 34.97
N PRO A 849 34.44 -2.44 35.65
CA PRO A 849 34.39 -2.89 37.05
C PRO A 849 34.80 -4.37 37.20
N ALA A 850 35.63 -4.67 38.20
CA ALA A 850 36.20 -6.01 38.43
C ALA A 850 35.23 -7.06 39.01
N LYS A 851 33.98 -6.69 39.37
CA LYS A 851 33.03 -7.54 40.12
C LYS A 851 31.54 -7.39 39.75
N THR A 852 31.20 -6.78 38.61
CA THR A 852 29.82 -6.80 38.09
C THR A 852 29.77 -7.55 36.76
N ASP A 853 28.60 -8.07 36.37
CA ASP A 853 28.34 -8.89 35.16
C ASP A 853 28.61 -8.17 33.80
N GLY A 854 29.52 -7.18 33.77
CA GLY A 854 29.91 -6.42 32.58
C GLY A 854 28.81 -5.54 31.97
N SER A 855 27.55 -5.70 32.37
CA SER A 855 26.40 -5.06 31.74
C SER A 855 26.23 -3.58 32.16
N ILE A 856 26.16 -2.69 31.18
CA ILE A 856 25.90 -1.26 31.40
C ILE A 856 24.41 -1.09 31.82
N PRO A 857 24.12 -0.37 32.92
CA PRO A 857 22.75 -0.14 33.36
C PRO A 857 21.89 0.52 32.27
N VAL A 858 20.70 -0.03 32.02
CA VAL A 858 19.77 0.48 31.00
C VAL A 858 19.25 1.88 31.42
N PRO A 859 19.06 2.83 30.48
CA PRO A 859 18.48 4.13 30.79
C PRO A 859 17.09 4.00 31.44
N ASN A 860 16.77 4.89 32.37
CA ASN A 860 15.46 4.86 33.02
C ASN A 860 14.37 5.44 32.10
N PHE A 861 13.68 4.55 31.38
CA PHE A 861 12.59 4.92 30.48
C PHE A 861 11.31 5.40 31.19
N LYS A 862 11.15 5.18 32.50
CA LYS A 862 10.03 5.74 33.29
C LYS A 862 10.08 7.27 33.38
N LYS A 863 11.23 7.90 33.10
CA LYS A 863 11.31 9.36 32.95
C LYS A 863 10.72 9.87 31.63
N ALA A 864 10.60 9.00 30.63
CA ALA A 864 10.09 9.33 29.30
C ALA A 864 8.63 8.91 29.10
N PHE A 865 8.15 7.92 29.84
CA PHE A 865 6.82 7.35 29.67
C PHE A 865 6.16 7.08 31.01
N GLU A 866 4.89 7.46 31.08
CA GLU A 866 4.03 7.23 32.24
C GLU A 866 3.31 5.88 32.13
N HIS A 867 3.12 5.35 30.91
CA HIS A 867 2.43 4.08 30.66
C HIS A 867 3.16 3.22 29.62
N PHE A 868 3.05 1.89 29.76
CA PHE A 868 3.68 0.92 28.87
C PHE A 868 2.64 -0.10 28.35
N CYS A 869 2.71 -0.38 27.06
CA CYS A 869 1.95 -1.41 26.37
C CYS A 869 2.95 -2.36 25.71
N ILE A 870 3.31 -3.44 26.42
CA ILE A 870 4.21 -4.47 25.93
C ILE A 870 3.36 -5.58 25.32
N HIS A 871 3.54 -5.85 24.03
CA HIS A 871 2.79 -6.87 23.31
C HIS A 871 2.65 -8.17 24.12
N ALA A 872 1.40 -8.56 24.36
CA ALA A 872 0.98 -9.80 25.01
C ALA A 872 1.29 -11.08 24.17
N GLY A 873 2.55 -11.25 23.74
CA GLY A 873 2.99 -12.41 22.96
C GLY A 873 3.01 -13.70 23.77
N GLY A 874 3.23 -13.58 25.08
CA GLY A 874 3.27 -14.66 26.07
C GLY A 874 3.97 -14.20 27.35
N ARG A 875 3.74 -14.92 28.45
CA ARG A 875 4.26 -14.55 29.79
C ARG A 875 5.78 -14.36 29.81
N ALA A 876 6.52 -15.27 29.16
CA ALA A 876 7.98 -15.22 29.11
C ALA A 876 8.51 -13.94 28.43
N VAL A 877 7.87 -13.50 27.34
CA VAL A 877 8.27 -12.28 26.62
C VAL A 877 8.03 -11.04 27.50
N ILE A 878 6.87 -10.97 28.17
CA ILE A 878 6.54 -9.86 29.08
C ILE A 878 7.58 -9.78 30.21
N ASN A 879 7.87 -10.91 30.87
CA ASN A 879 8.84 -10.99 31.96
C ASN A 879 10.24 -10.51 31.53
N VAL A 880 10.67 -10.92 30.34
CA VAL A 880 12.00 -10.57 29.81
C VAL A 880 12.09 -9.09 29.46
N VAL A 881 11.04 -8.50 28.89
CA VAL A 881 10.99 -7.04 28.62
C VAL A 881 10.95 -6.27 29.94
N GLN A 882 10.15 -6.71 30.91
CA GLN A 882 10.08 -6.12 32.25
C GLN A 882 11.45 -6.07 32.91
N LYS A 883 12.16 -7.21 32.95
CA LYS A 883 13.51 -7.30 33.51
C LYS A 883 14.50 -6.42 32.74
N SER A 884 14.45 -6.45 31.40
CA SER A 884 15.37 -5.70 30.54
C SER A 884 15.23 -4.18 30.68
N LEU A 885 14.03 -3.69 30.99
CA LEU A 885 13.74 -2.26 31.15
C LEU A 885 13.63 -1.83 32.62
N SER A 886 13.84 -2.75 33.56
CA SER A 886 13.67 -2.51 35.01
C SER A 886 12.30 -1.93 35.36
N LEU A 887 11.24 -2.49 34.77
CA LEU A 887 9.85 -2.10 34.99
C LEU A 887 9.23 -2.83 36.20
N THR A 888 8.27 -2.19 36.87
CA THR A 888 7.52 -2.79 37.97
C THR A 888 6.36 -3.66 37.47
N ASP A 889 5.72 -4.41 38.36
CA ASP A 889 4.53 -5.20 37.99
C ASP A 889 3.37 -4.30 37.57
N GLU A 890 3.20 -3.14 38.21
CA GLU A 890 2.21 -2.13 37.82
C GLU A 890 2.46 -1.62 36.38
N ASP A 891 3.72 -1.40 35.99
CA ASP A 891 4.08 -0.96 34.65
C ASP A 891 3.71 -2.01 33.57
N THR A 892 3.67 -3.30 33.95
CA THR A 892 3.36 -4.42 33.02
C THR A 892 1.96 -5.01 33.19
N GLU A 893 1.17 -4.47 34.12
CA GLU A 893 -0.17 -4.96 34.48
C GLU A 893 -1.09 -5.03 33.25
N ALA A 894 -1.09 -3.98 32.41
CA ALA A 894 -1.93 -3.92 31.21
C ALA A 894 -1.64 -5.09 30.24
N SER A 895 -0.37 -5.42 30.05
CA SER A 895 0.09 -6.54 29.21
C SER A 895 -0.29 -7.89 29.81
N ARG A 896 -0.09 -8.06 31.13
CA ARG A 896 -0.43 -9.31 31.83
C ARG A 896 -1.93 -9.56 31.84
N MET A 897 -2.73 -8.54 32.13
CA MET A 897 -4.19 -8.67 32.15
C MET A 897 -4.74 -8.88 30.74
N THR A 898 -4.17 -8.24 29.72
CA THR A 898 -4.54 -8.49 28.32
C THR A 898 -4.26 -9.95 27.95
N LEU A 899 -3.07 -10.47 28.25
CA LEU A 899 -2.74 -11.88 28.03
C LEU A 899 -3.72 -12.81 28.77
N TYR A 900 -4.02 -12.50 30.03
CA TYR A 900 -4.93 -13.30 30.84
C TYR A 900 -6.36 -13.32 30.29
N ARG A 901 -6.91 -12.16 29.91
CA ARG A 901 -8.32 -12.06 29.49
C ARG A 901 -8.53 -12.44 28.03
N TYR A 902 -7.66 -11.99 27.13
CA TYR A 902 -7.85 -12.12 25.70
C TYR A 902 -6.87 -13.09 25.04
N GLY A 903 -5.78 -13.46 25.71
CA GLY A 903 -4.70 -14.23 25.11
C GLY A 903 -3.84 -13.40 24.16
N ASN A 904 -3.00 -14.07 23.36
CA ASN A 904 -2.25 -13.43 22.31
C ASN A 904 -3.15 -13.20 21.08
N THR A 905 -3.66 -11.98 20.92
CA THR A 905 -4.48 -11.54 19.79
C THR A 905 -3.64 -10.99 18.62
N SER A 906 -2.41 -11.49 18.48
CA SER A 906 -1.44 -11.11 17.45
C SER A 906 -1.20 -9.60 17.40
N ALA A 907 -1.29 -8.99 16.21
CA ALA A 907 -1.00 -7.58 15.95
C ALA A 907 -1.92 -6.59 16.70
N SER A 908 -3.03 -7.07 17.27
CA SER A 908 -4.02 -6.24 17.95
C SER A 908 -3.80 -6.07 19.45
N SER A 909 -2.94 -6.89 20.10
CA SER A 909 -2.86 -6.94 21.57
C SER A 909 -2.50 -5.61 22.23
N VAL A 910 -1.60 -4.82 21.62
CA VAL A 910 -1.21 -3.50 22.14
C VAL A 910 -2.35 -2.48 22.21
N TRP A 911 -3.46 -2.72 21.50
CA TRP A 911 -4.67 -1.90 21.56
C TRP A 911 -5.59 -2.32 22.71
N TYR A 912 -5.66 -3.62 23.03
CA TYR A 912 -6.34 -4.09 24.23
C TYR A 912 -5.61 -3.58 25.49
N GLU A 913 -4.29 -3.54 25.48
CA GLU A 913 -3.45 -2.98 26.55
C GLU A 913 -3.73 -1.47 26.74
N LEU A 914 -3.79 -0.70 25.65
CA LEU A 914 -4.13 0.72 25.72
C LEU A 914 -5.57 0.92 26.25
N GLY A 915 -6.51 0.10 25.78
CA GLY A 915 -7.89 0.11 26.27
C GLY A 915 -8.01 -0.25 27.76
N TYR A 916 -7.13 -1.11 28.28
CA TYR A 916 -7.07 -1.43 29.72
C TYR A 916 -6.68 -0.19 30.53
N ILE A 917 -5.62 0.52 30.12
CA ILE A 917 -5.13 1.73 30.78
C ILE A 917 -6.19 2.83 30.75
N GLU A 918 -6.90 2.98 29.62
CA GLU A 918 -8.06 3.89 29.50
C GLU A 918 -9.18 3.51 30.47
N ALA A 919 -9.59 2.24 30.49
CA ALA A 919 -10.70 1.77 31.33
C ALA A 919 -10.38 1.88 32.83
N LYS A 920 -9.09 1.81 33.21
CA LYS A 920 -8.65 2.06 34.59
C LYS A 920 -8.66 3.53 34.99
N GLY A 921 -8.88 4.45 34.06
CA GLY A 921 -8.77 5.89 34.32
C GLY A 921 -7.35 6.34 34.67
N ARG A 922 -6.33 5.53 34.37
CA ARG A 922 -4.91 5.85 34.65
C ARG A 922 -4.34 6.88 33.67
N MET A 923 -4.89 6.95 32.46
CA MET A 923 -4.41 7.86 31.41
C MET A 923 -4.86 9.31 31.64
N LYS A 924 -3.91 10.23 31.81
CA LYS A 924 -4.17 11.67 31.98
C LYS A 924 -3.74 12.47 30.75
N VAL A 925 -4.31 13.67 30.59
CA VAL A 925 -3.91 14.58 29.51
C VAL A 925 -2.44 14.96 29.66
N GLY A 926 -1.67 14.78 28.60
CA GLY A 926 -0.23 15.05 28.61
C GLY A 926 0.64 13.82 28.81
N ASP A 927 0.09 12.74 29.37
CA ASP A 927 0.79 11.46 29.57
C ASP A 927 1.26 10.89 28.23
N ARG A 928 2.38 10.17 28.29
CA ARG A 928 2.98 9.46 27.17
C ARG A 928 2.89 7.96 27.42
N VAL A 929 2.41 7.26 26.41
CA VAL A 929 2.34 5.79 26.40
C VAL A 929 3.25 5.23 25.33
N TRP A 930 4.00 4.20 25.69
CA TRP A 930 4.89 3.49 24.80
C TRP A 930 4.34 2.11 24.46
N GLN A 931 3.99 1.90 23.19
CA GLN A 931 3.65 0.59 22.64
C GLN A 931 4.89 -0.10 22.08
N ILE A 932 5.12 -1.35 22.47
CA ILE A 932 6.22 -2.22 22.02
C ILE A 932 5.63 -3.49 21.45
N ALA A 933 5.98 -3.84 20.21
CA ALA A 933 5.50 -5.06 19.58
C ALA A 933 6.60 -5.84 18.87
N PHE A 934 6.52 -7.17 18.98
CA PHE A 934 7.43 -8.14 18.37
C PHE A 934 6.75 -8.94 17.27
N GLY A 935 7.49 -9.39 16.27
CA GLY A 935 6.95 -10.17 15.14
C GLY A 935 8.03 -11.02 14.47
N SER A 936 7.64 -11.92 13.57
CA SER A 936 8.53 -12.86 12.86
C SER A 936 9.61 -12.16 12.01
N GLY A 937 10.69 -12.88 11.66
CA GLY A 937 11.88 -12.28 11.02
C GLY A 937 12.53 -11.27 11.96
N PHE A 938 12.83 -11.73 13.17
CA PHE A 938 12.43 -11.06 14.41
C PHE A 938 12.45 -9.52 14.37
N LYS A 939 11.28 -8.89 14.56
CA LYS A 939 11.10 -7.44 14.50
C LYS A 939 10.78 -6.90 15.88
N CYS A 940 11.25 -5.69 16.18
CA CYS A 940 10.83 -4.92 17.34
C CYS A 940 10.42 -3.52 16.86
N ASN A 941 9.17 -3.15 17.10
CA ASN A 941 8.63 -1.86 16.71
C ASN A 941 8.13 -1.10 17.94
N SER A 942 8.23 0.22 17.89
CA SER A 942 7.84 1.09 19.00
C SER A 942 7.04 2.28 18.51
N ALA A 943 5.89 2.54 19.13
CA ALA A 943 5.09 3.74 18.91
C ALA A 943 4.92 4.50 20.22
N VAL A 944 5.11 5.83 20.15
CA VAL A 944 4.97 6.73 21.29
C VAL A 944 3.82 7.67 21.02
N TRP A 945 2.82 7.59 21.90
CA TRP A 945 1.64 8.44 21.85
C TRP A 945 1.65 9.41 23.02
N LYS A 946 1.10 10.61 22.81
CA LYS A 946 0.82 11.57 23.87
C LYS A 946 -0.68 11.80 23.95
N CYS A 947 -1.24 11.62 25.14
CA CYS A 947 -2.66 11.85 25.42
C CYS A 947 -3.00 13.34 25.24
N THR A 948 -4.05 13.63 24.46
CA THR A 948 -4.46 14.99 24.09
C THR A 948 -5.83 15.40 24.61
N SER A 949 -6.71 14.44 24.93
CA SER A 949 -8.02 14.69 25.51
C SER A 949 -8.16 13.97 26.83
N LYS A 950 -9.09 14.43 27.68
CA LYS A 950 -9.48 13.65 28.86
C LYS A 950 -10.16 12.38 28.35
N ASN A 951 -9.57 11.23 28.63
CA ASN A 951 -10.24 9.96 28.41
C ASN A 951 -11.29 9.80 29.49
N ASP A 952 -12.55 9.91 29.10
CA ASP A 952 -13.65 9.68 30.02
C ASP A 952 -13.79 8.17 30.22
N ALA A 953 -13.63 7.69 31.46
CA ALA A 953 -13.72 6.27 31.81
C ALA A 953 -15.12 5.69 31.48
N THR A 954 -16.11 6.54 31.21
CA THR A 954 -17.45 6.18 30.76
C THR A 954 -17.51 5.75 29.28
N VAL A 955 -16.48 6.02 28.47
CA VAL A 955 -16.46 5.64 27.04
C VAL A 955 -16.26 4.13 26.92
N LYS A 956 -17.28 3.45 26.42
CA LYS A 956 -17.33 1.99 26.27
C LYS A 956 -16.19 1.46 25.38
N ASN A 957 -15.28 0.68 25.94
CA ASN A 957 -14.25 -0.08 25.26
C ASN A 957 -14.36 -1.57 25.63
N ALA A 958 -13.45 -2.42 25.11
CA ALA A 958 -13.51 -3.87 25.32
C ALA A 958 -13.45 -4.30 26.80
N TRP A 959 -12.97 -3.43 27.70
CA TRP A 959 -12.85 -3.67 29.13
C TRP A 959 -13.98 -3.06 29.97
N SER A 960 -14.74 -2.10 29.44
CA SER A 960 -15.64 -1.25 30.21
C SER A 960 -16.71 -2.00 31.01
N ASP A 961 -17.11 -3.20 30.57
CA ASP A 961 -18.12 -3.99 31.28
C ASP A 961 -17.62 -4.60 32.60
N ARG A 962 -16.31 -4.80 32.74
CA ARG A 962 -15.74 -5.69 33.77
C ARG A 962 -14.37 -5.24 34.30
N ILE A 963 -13.91 -4.03 33.99
CA ILE A 963 -12.58 -3.54 34.40
C ILE A 963 -12.38 -3.55 35.93
N GLY A 964 -13.47 -3.44 36.70
CA GLY A 964 -13.45 -3.53 38.17
C GLY A 964 -13.03 -4.91 38.72
N ARG A 965 -13.05 -5.97 37.90
CA ARG A 965 -12.59 -7.32 38.29
C ARG A 965 -11.09 -7.55 38.10
N TYR A 966 -10.38 -6.58 37.55
CA TYR A 966 -8.95 -6.66 37.27
C TYR A 966 -8.21 -5.64 38.15
N PRO A 967 -6.90 -5.78 38.40
CA PRO A 967 -6.10 -6.95 38.06
C PRO A 967 -6.57 -8.17 38.86
N VAL A 968 -6.43 -9.35 38.26
CA VAL A 968 -6.56 -10.61 38.97
C VAL A 968 -5.18 -11.08 39.38
N GLU A 969 -5.09 -11.81 40.49
CA GLU A 969 -3.85 -12.49 40.85
C GLU A 969 -3.62 -13.63 39.86
N VAL A 970 -2.51 -13.56 39.13
CA VAL A 970 -2.09 -14.62 38.20
C VAL A 970 -0.98 -15.39 38.90
N PRO A 971 -1.20 -16.65 39.30
CA PRO A 971 -0.24 -17.42 40.09
C PRO A 971 1.17 -17.34 39.51
N GLU A 972 2.16 -17.08 40.37
CA GLU A 972 3.55 -17.29 40.03
C GLU A 972 3.79 -18.78 39.85
N VAL A 973 4.20 -19.18 38.65
CA VAL A 973 4.63 -20.56 38.42
C VAL A 973 6.09 -20.61 38.86
N PHE A 974 6.34 -21.23 39.99
CA PHE A 974 7.69 -21.58 40.42
C PHE A 974 8.31 -22.55 39.40
N ASP A 975 9.53 -22.25 38.96
CA ASP A 975 10.37 -23.18 38.20
C ASP A 975 10.74 -24.34 39.14
N TYR A 976 9.92 -25.41 39.16
CA TYR A 976 10.31 -26.73 39.63
C TYR A 976 10.82 -27.56 38.45
#